data_AF-A0A812FTC7-F1
#
_entry.id   AF-A0A812FTC7-F1
#
_cell.length_a   1.000
_cell.length_b   1.000
_cell.length_c   1.000
_cell.angle_alpha   90.00
_cell.angle_beta   90.00
_cell.angle_gamma   90.00
#
_symmetry.space_group_name_H-M   'P 1'
#
loop_
_entity.id
_entity.type
_entity.pdbx_description
1 polymer ?
#
loop_
_entity_poly.entity_id
_entity_poly.type
_entity_poly.pdbx_seq_one_letter_code
_entity_poly.pdbx_strand_id
1 'polypeptide(L)'
;MNIDFILGYLKELLPRRPDLKVIITSATIDPERFSKHFNNAPIIEVSGRTYPVETRYRPLSGDDDTDRDQLEGIFEAVDELCDEGLGDILIFMNGEREIRDTADALSKRNLKSTEIVPLYARLSAGEQNKIFQPHAGRRIVLATNVAETSLTVPGIKYVIDPGTARISRYSYRTKVQRLPIEPISQASANQRKGRCGRVEEGICIRLYSEDDFESRPEFTDPEILRTNLASVILQMTALGLGDIQAFPFVEAPDKRNIQDGVRLLEELGAINAEISDPKKRLTSIGRQLARLPIDPRLARMVLEAPKQGALKEVMIIAAALSIQDPRERPSDKQQSSDDKHRRFFHEESDFMTLVNLWDYIQKQQKALTGNQFRKQCKQDYLNYLRVREWQDVYFQIHQSMREMEFKLNTEPASYHGVHSSILVGLLSHIGMKDQEKNEYQGARNARFHIFPASGLFKKQPKWIMSAELVETSKLWGRIIAKIQPEWIEPLAKHLIKRSYSEPHWSKKRAAVMAHEKVMLYGVPIVPKRLVNYGSIDAAVSREIFIRSALVEGEWETKHAFFKQNRKLLQEVEELEHKSRRRDILVDDDELFDFYDQRVGTEVVSGKHFDTWWKIASKDNKELLNFEKEMLFKGDASHVTDLDYPNFWHQNNLKLKLSYQFEPGDDNDGVTVHLPLPILNQVEQAGFDWQIPGLRHELVVSLIKSLPKTIRKNFVPAPNYADAFLARVTPMEAPLLDSLEKELRRMTGVEVLREDWNVDQIPEHLKVTFRAVDHRNRKLKEHKNLHELKESLKEKVQETLSKVADDDIEQQGLRTWSFGELPKVYQQKRGGYDVKAYPAIVDTKDSVEIKLYETEFEQVTAMQAGQRRLILLNVPSPIKYLHTNLPNKSKLGLYFNPYGKVLDLIDDCIACGVDKLIEEQGGLVWEPEKFEALKEHVRAELGDTVVEIAQQVETILTTAFNINKKLKGRIDFTMAFALSDIKAQIESLIFKGFATECGWKRLPDILRYMRAIERRMEKLPIDPNKDRLHMLKVESVTSDYKELLNKIPKGMVIPENVKEIRWMIEELRVSFFAQQLGTPYPVSDKRIKNAIDAC
;
A
#
# COMPACT_ATOMS: atom_id res chain seq x y z
N MET A 1 43.24 -3.22 32.33
CA MET A 1 42.30 -2.13 32.67
C MET A 1 42.31 -1.79 34.16
N ASN A 2 41.94 -2.71 35.07
CA ASN A 2 41.91 -2.40 36.52
C ASN A 2 43.28 -1.99 37.07
N ILE A 3 44.36 -2.60 36.58
CA ILE A 3 45.74 -2.26 36.95
C ILE A 3 46.05 -0.82 36.52
N ASP A 4 45.77 -0.44 35.27
CA ASP A 4 46.00 0.91 34.76
C ASP A 4 45.32 1.99 35.61
N PHE A 5 44.08 1.73 36.03
CA PHE A 5 43.33 2.62 36.92
C PHE A 5 43.96 2.71 38.32
N ILE A 6 44.32 1.57 38.91
CA ILE A 6 44.96 1.52 40.24
C ILE A 6 46.30 2.26 40.21
N LEU A 7 47.11 2.10 39.16
CA LEU A 7 48.40 2.78 39.03
C LEU A 7 48.23 4.30 39.00
N GLY A 8 47.28 4.82 38.23
CA GLY A 8 47.00 6.26 38.21
C GLY A 8 46.45 6.77 39.56
N TYR A 9 45.59 6.00 40.22
CA TYR A 9 45.09 6.36 41.54
C TYR A 9 46.21 6.41 42.58
N LEU A 10 47.11 5.42 42.57
CA LEU A 10 48.29 5.38 43.43
C LEU A 10 49.24 6.55 43.14
N LYS A 11 49.41 6.94 41.87
CA LYS A 11 50.22 8.10 41.50
C LYS A 11 49.75 9.39 42.16
N GLU A 12 48.43 9.62 42.24
CA GLU A 12 47.85 10.76 42.94
C GLU A 12 47.86 10.61 44.47
N LEU A 13 47.73 9.37 44.96
CA LEU A 13 47.65 9.08 46.39
C LEU A 13 49.02 9.15 47.08
N LEU A 14 50.10 8.71 46.42
CA LEU A 14 51.45 8.64 46.99
C LEU A 14 51.94 9.99 47.57
N PRO A 15 51.77 11.15 46.90
CA PRO A 15 52.09 12.45 47.50
C PRO A 15 51.28 12.77 48.78
N ARG A 16 50.06 12.22 48.91
CA ARG A 16 49.19 12.41 50.09
C ARG A 16 49.44 11.37 51.19
N ARG A 17 50.04 10.22 50.84
CA ARG A 17 50.33 9.09 51.72
C ARG A 17 51.79 8.66 51.56
N PRO A 18 52.76 9.45 52.06
CA PRO A 18 54.19 9.14 51.93
C PRO A 18 54.63 7.85 52.66
N ASP A 19 53.80 7.40 53.61
CA ASP A 19 53.93 6.12 54.32
C ASP A 19 53.64 4.91 53.42
N LEU A 20 52.78 5.06 52.42
CA LEU A 20 52.41 3.99 51.50
C LEU A 20 53.58 3.70 50.54
N LYS A 21 53.99 2.43 50.48
CA LYS A 21 54.97 1.93 49.49
C LYS A 21 54.26 1.10 48.44
N VAL A 22 54.66 1.27 47.18
CA VAL A 22 54.10 0.54 46.03
C VAL A 22 55.21 -0.28 45.39
N ILE A 23 54.94 -1.56 45.17
CA ILE A 23 55.82 -2.48 44.46
C ILE A 23 55.04 -2.97 43.24
N ILE A 24 55.62 -2.78 42.05
CA ILE A 24 55.05 -3.24 40.79
C ILE A 24 55.91 -4.39 40.30
N THR A 25 55.33 -5.58 40.19
CA THR A 25 55.99 -6.76 39.64
C THR A 25 55.51 -6.97 38.20
N SER A 26 56.45 -6.97 37.25
CA SER A 26 56.16 -7.21 35.83
C SER A 26 56.97 -8.40 35.34
N ALA A 27 56.33 -9.29 34.58
CA ALA A 27 56.99 -10.39 33.87
C ALA A 27 57.46 -9.99 32.46
N THR A 28 57.22 -8.73 32.05
CA THR A 28 57.56 -8.19 30.73
C THR A 28 58.61 -7.08 30.83
N ILE A 29 59.34 -6.86 29.73
CA ILE A 29 60.56 -6.03 29.63
C ILE A 29 60.27 -4.52 29.44
N ASP A 30 59.07 -4.00 29.72
CA ASP A 30 58.87 -2.53 29.79
C ASP A 30 58.71 -2.00 31.24
N PRO A 31 59.69 -2.21 32.14
CA PRO A 31 59.69 -1.57 33.45
C PRO A 31 59.92 -0.06 33.34
N GLU A 32 60.39 0.42 32.20
CA GLU A 32 60.74 1.81 31.94
C GLU A 32 59.53 2.72 31.88
N ARG A 33 58.42 2.29 31.24
CA ARG A 33 57.14 3.02 31.29
C ARG A 33 56.67 3.20 32.74
N PHE A 34 56.70 2.15 33.54
CA PHE A 34 56.30 2.23 34.95
C PHE A 34 57.24 3.11 35.77
N SER A 35 58.55 2.99 35.55
CA SER A 35 59.55 3.83 36.19
C SER A 35 59.29 5.31 35.89
N LYS A 36 59.18 5.69 34.61
CA LYS A 36 58.84 7.06 34.18
C LYS A 36 57.54 7.55 34.81
N HIS A 37 56.49 6.72 34.80
CA HIS A 37 55.20 7.05 35.39
C HIS A 37 55.32 7.36 36.89
N PHE A 38 56.15 6.65 37.64
CA PHE A 38 56.38 6.87 39.07
C PHE A 38 57.64 7.70 39.40
N ASN A 39 57.92 8.74 38.59
CA ASN A 39 59.03 9.67 38.81
C ASN A 39 60.43 9.01 38.76
N ASN A 40 60.66 8.18 37.74
CA ASN A 40 61.88 7.39 37.56
C ASN A 40 62.14 6.45 38.75
N ALA A 41 61.10 5.72 39.17
CA ALA A 41 61.20 4.74 40.25
C ALA A 41 62.27 3.67 39.91
N PRO A 42 63.05 3.18 40.90
CA PRO A 42 64.11 2.22 40.65
C PRO A 42 63.57 0.91 40.09
N ILE A 43 64.22 0.41 39.04
CA ILE A 43 63.91 -0.87 38.41
C ILE A 43 64.84 -1.92 39.00
N ILE A 44 64.28 -3.03 39.48
CA ILE A 44 65.03 -4.17 40.02
C ILE A 44 64.77 -5.35 39.10
N GLU A 45 65.80 -5.82 38.42
CA GLU A 45 65.72 -7.00 37.56
C GLU A 45 66.05 -8.26 38.37
N VAL A 46 65.17 -9.27 38.28
CA VAL A 46 65.36 -10.58 38.90
C VAL A 46 65.30 -11.63 37.79
N SER A 47 66.45 -11.92 37.20
CA SER A 47 66.58 -12.87 36.09
C SER A 47 66.39 -14.32 36.56
N GLY A 48 65.48 -15.05 35.92
CA GLY A 48 65.37 -16.50 36.06
C GLY A 48 66.46 -17.26 35.29
N ARG A 49 66.61 -18.57 35.55
CA ARG A 49 67.43 -19.43 34.69
C ARG A 49 66.62 -19.82 33.46
N THR A 50 66.95 -19.26 32.30
CA THR A 50 66.40 -19.64 31.00
C THR A 50 67.51 -20.19 30.12
N TYR A 51 67.22 -21.27 29.39
CA TYR A 51 68.12 -21.85 28.41
C TYR A 51 68.02 -21.09 27.08
N PRO A 52 69.10 -21.06 26.27
CA PRO A 52 69.06 -20.40 24.96
C PRO A 52 68.03 -21.07 24.04
N VAL A 53 67.40 -20.25 23.18
CA VAL A 53 66.39 -20.68 22.21
C VAL A 53 66.79 -20.22 20.82
N GLU A 54 67.02 -21.18 19.92
CA GLU A 54 67.25 -20.92 18.49
C GLU A 54 65.95 -20.42 17.85
N THR A 55 66.03 -19.41 16.97
CA THR A 55 64.87 -18.87 16.25
C THR A 55 65.06 -19.05 14.76
N ARG A 56 64.10 -19.68 14.10
CA ARG A 56 64.11 -19.95 12.66
C ARG A 56 62.90 -19.29 12.01
N TYR A 57 63.11 -18.56 10.93
CA TYR A 57 62.04 -17.91 10.16
C TYR A 57 61.69 -18.75 8.91
N ARG A 58 60.40 -19.01 8.70
CA ARG A 58 59.83 -19.82 7.62
C ARG A 58 58.58 -19.13 7.06
N PRO A 59 58.71 -17.99 6.36
CA PRO A 59 57.56 -17.24 5.86
C PRO A 59 56.68 -18.10 4.93
N LEU A 60 55.36 -17.97 5.07
CA LEU A 60 54.37 -18.67 4.23
C LEU A 60 54.24 -18.06 2.82
N SER A 61 54.61 -16.79 2.66
CA SER A 61 54.67 -16.08 1.37
C SER A 61 56.12 -16.12 0.87
N GLY A 62 56.38 -16.80 -0.24
CA GLY A 62 57.69 -16.79 -0.89
C GLY A 62 57.84 -15.65 -1.91
N ASP A 63 59.05 -15.49 -2.47
CA ASP A 63 59.30 -14.64 -3.65
C ASP A 63 58.61 -15.17 -4.93
N ASP A 64 58.14 -16.42 -4.91
CA ASP A 64 57.29 -17.01 -5.94
C ASP A 64 55.80 -16.81 -5.57
N ASP A 65 55.03 -16.24 -6.51
CA ASP A 65 53.62 -15.77 -6.48
C ASP A 65 52.54 -16.78 -6.03
N THR A 66 52.89 -17.85 -5.31
CA THR A 66 51.99 -18.81 -4.68
C THR A 66 51.99 -18.64 -3.16
N ASP A 67 50.93 -18.03 -2.63
CA ASP A 67 50.62 -18.03 -1.20
C ASP A 67 50.54 -19.48 -0.69
N ARG A 68 51.43 -19.89 0.22
CA ARG A 68 51.38 -21.23 0.84
C ARG A 68 50.27 -21.29 1.89
N ASP A 69 49.60 -22.44 1.98
CA ASP A 69 48.60 -22.69 3.02
C ASP A 69 49.28 -22.78 4.40
N GLN A 70 48.71 -22.13 5.41
CA GLN A 70 49.22 -22.14 6.79
C GLN A 70 49.34 -23.57 7.35
N LEU A 71 48.43 -24.47 6.97
CA LEU A 71 48.50 -25.87 7.39
C LEU A 71 49.74 -26.58 6.84
N GLU A 72 50.10 -26.31 5.59
CA GLU A 72 51.28 -26.90 4.94
C GLU A 72 52.56 -26.41 5.62
N GLY A 73 52.68 -25.10 5.88
CA GLY A 73 53.82 -24.56 6.63
C GLY A 73 53.91 -25.09 8.06
N ILE A 74 52.78 -25.37 8.73
CA ILE A 74 52.78 -26.07 10.03
C ILE A 74 53.31 -27.50 9.87
N PHE A 75 52.95 -28.22 8.82
CA PHE A 75 53.43 -29.59 8.59
C PHE A 75 54.93 -29.63 8.34
N GLU A 76 55.44 -28.75 7.48
CA GLU A 76 56.87 -28.63 7.20
C GLU A 76 57.66 -28.29 8.49
N ALA A 77 57.17 -27.34 9.28
CA ALA A 77 57.79 -26.98 10.54
C ALA A 77 57.74 -28.13 11.58
N VAL A 78 56.64 -28.90 11.62
CA VAL A 78 56.57 -30.09 12.47
C VAL A 78 57.59 -31.14 12.01
N ASP A 79 57.73 -31.38 10.71
CA ASP A 79 58.69 -32.35 10.17
C ASP A 79 60.13 -31.94 10.46
N GLU A 80 60.46 -30.66 10.25
CA GLU A 80 61.77 -30.08 10.58
C GLU A 80 62.11 -30.32 12.07
N LEU A 81 61.18 -30.03 12.97
CA LEU A 81 61.37 -30.27 14.41
C LEU A 81 61.35 -31.76 14.76
N CYS A 82 60.70 -32.60 13.95
CA CYS A 82 60.73 -34.04 14.13
C CYS A 82 62.14 -34.61 13.90
N ASP A 83 62.83 -34.09 12.89
CA ASP A 83 64.18 -34.49 12.47
C ASP A 83 65.28 -34.01 13.45
N GLU A 84 65.07 -32.88 14.15
CA GLU A 84 65.99 -32.36 15.18
C GLU A 84 66.11 -33.29 16.42
N GLY A 85 65.03 -33.98 16.79
CA GLY A 85 65.04 -34.96 17.87
C GLY A 85 63.83 -34.90 18.80
N LEU A 86 63.77 -35.81 19.79
CA LEU A 86 62.63 -35.92 20.71
C LEU A 86 62.42 -34.65 21.56
N GLY A 87 61.15 -34.25 21.70
CA GLY A 87 60.73 -33.08 22.47
C GLY A 87 59.31 -32.64 22.09
N ASP A 88 58.58 -32.08 23.05
CA ASP A 88 57.21 -31.63 22.85
C ASP A 88 57.16 -30.32 22.05
N ILE A 89 56.17 -30.22 21.16
CA ILE A 89 55.96 -29.09 20.26
C ILE A 89 54.73 -28.31 20.75
N LEU A 90 54.87 -27.00 20.95
CA LEU A 90 53.75 -26.09 21.20
C LEU A 90 53.48 -25.27 19.94
N ILE A 91 52.27 -25.38 19.39
CA ILE A 91 51.84 -24.66 18.19
C ILE A 91 50.79 -23.63 18.58
N PHE A 92 51.03 -22.35 18.29
CA PHE A 92 50.08 -21.28 18.55
C PHE A 92 49.03 -21.16 17.45
N MET A 93 47.76 -21.03 17.82
CA MET A 93 46.63 -20.98 16.90
C MET A 93 45.66 -19.85 17.26
N ASN A 94 44.94 -19.34 16.25
CA ASN A 94 44.05 -18.18 16.40
C ASN A 94 42.74 -18.48 17.15
N GLY A 95 42.30 -19.74 17.18
CA GLY A 95 41.00 -20.09 17.76
C GLY A 95 40.72 -21.59 17.81
N GLU A 96 39.58 -21.93 18.41
CA GLU A 96 39.14 -23.31 18.65
C GLU A 96 38.93 -24.09 17.35
N ARG A 97 38.38 -23.46 16.31
CA ARG A 97 38.15 -24.13 15.02
C ARG A 97 39.47 -24.49 14.35
N GLU A 98 40.37 -23.52 14.29
CA GLU A 98 41.70 -23.67 13.68
C GLU A 98 42.52 -24.75 14.41
N ILE A 99 42.43 -24.81 15.75
CA ILE A 99 43.05 -25.87 16.55
C ILE A 99 42.54 -27.25 16.15
N ARG A 100 41.22 -27.42 16.02
CA ARG A 100 40.64 -28.74 15.67
C ARG A 100 40.97 -29.15 14.26
N ASP A 101 40.81 -28.25 13.29
CA ASP A 101 41.09 -28.53 11.89
C ASP A 101 42.57 -28.96 11.72
N THR A 102 43.49 -28.27 12.43
CA THR A 102 44.92 -28.63 12.45
C THR A 102 45.19 -29.93 13.20
N ALA A 103 44.51 -30.18 14.33
CA ALA A 103 44.64 -31.42 15.09
C ALA A 103 44.22 -32.65 14.27
N ASP A 104 43.08 -32.55 13.58
CA ASP A 104 42.57 -33.61 12.71
C ASP A 104 43.53 -33.85 11.53
N ALA A 105 44.07 -32.79 10.94
CA ALA A 105 44.99 -32.91 9.83
C ALA A 105 46.34 -33.51 10.25
N LEU A 106 46.91 -33.08 11.38
CA LEU A 106 48.12 -33.67 11.96
C LEU A 106 47.90 -35.14 12.35
N SER A 107 46.73 -35.48 12.89
CA SER A 107 46.41 -36.85 13.30
C SER A 107 46.41 -37.82 12.10
N LYS A 108 45.94 -37.35 10.93
CA LYS A 108 45.95 -38.14 9.68
C LYS A 108 47.36 -38.42 9.16
N ARG A 109 48.38 -37.67 9.59
CA ARG A 109 49.78 -37.89 9.19
C ARG A 109 50.42 -39.10 9.89
N ASN A 110 49.79 -39.65 10.94
CA ASN A 110 50.25 -40.85 11.66
C ASN A 110 51.73 -40.80 12.07
N LEU A 111 52.17 -39.67 12.64
CA LEU A 111 53.53 -39.49 13.14
C LEU A 111 53.85 -40.52 14.24
N LYS A 112 55.04 -41.13 14.18
CA LYS A 112 55.46 -42.18 15.13
C LYS A 112 55.50 -41.65 16.56
N SER A 113 54.95 -42.42 17.50
CA SER A 113 54.98 -42.15 18.95
C SER A 113 54.63 -40.69 19.31
N THR A 114 53.66 -40.11 18.60
CA THR A 114 53.27 -38.71 18.77
C THR A 114 51.79 -38.60 19.16
N GLU A 115 51.49 -37.86 20.22
CA GLU A 115 50.11 -37.52 20.57
C GLU A 115 49.81 -36.04 20.30
N ILE A 116 48.59 -35.74 19.88
CA ILE A 116 48.14 -34.38 19.57
C ILE A 116 47.09 -33.96 20.60
N VAL A 117 47.31 -32.83 21.26
CA VAL A 117 46.49 -32.36 22.38
C VAL A 117 46.08 -30.90 22.18
N PRO A 118 44.77 -30.59 22.11
CA PRO A 118 44.32 -29.20 22.02
C PRO A 118 44.36 -28.50 23.38
N LEU A 119 44.57 -27.18 23.38
CA LEU A 119 44.53 -26.31 24.56
C LEU A 119 43.86 -24.96 24.27
N TYR A 120 42.63 -24.78 24.73
CA TYR A 120 41.93 -23.49 24.65
C TYR A 120 40.94 -23.33 25.81
N ALA A 121 40.54 -22.08 26.09
CA ALA A 121 39.83 -21.69 27.31
C ALA A 121 38.50 -22.44 27.55
N ARG A 122 37.82 -22.89 26.50
CA ARG A 122 36.52 -23.59 26.58
C ARG A 122 36.64 -25.10 26.83
N LEU A 123 37.84 -25.69 26.79
CA LEU A 123 38.02 -27.11 27.09
C LEU A 123 37.54 -27.45 28.50
N SER A 124 37.04 -28.68 28.68
CA SER A 124 36.66 -29.15 30.01
C SER A 124 37.90 -29.22 30.92
N ALA A 125 37.70 -29.09 32.22
CA ALA A 125 38.80 -29.17 33.19
C ALA A 125 39.59 -30.49 33.09
N GLY A 126 38.94 -31.58 32.71
CA GLY A 126 39.60 -32.87 32.49
C GLY A 126 40.53 -32.85 31.27
N GLU A 127 40.10 -32.23 30.17
CA GLU A 127 40.90 -32.10 28.95
C GLU A 127 42.08 -31.14 29.14
N GLN A 128 41.88 -30.01 29.82
CA GLN A 128 42.99 -29.11 30.18
C GLN A 128 44.00 -29.82 31.08
N ASN A 129 43.54 -30.64 32.04
CA ASN A 129 44.43 -31.40 32.92
C ASN A 129 45.24 -32.49 32.21
N LYS A 130 44.80 -32.97 31.03
CA LYS A 130 45.54 -33.97 30.25
C LYS A 130 46.94 -33.48 29.89
N ILE A 131 47.10 -32.17 29.69
CA ILE A 131 48.36 -31.52 29.32
C ILE A 131 49.42 -31.65 30.43
N PHE A 132 49.00 -31.79 31.68
CA PHE A 132 49.88 -31.98 32.83
C PHE A 132 50.18 -33.45 33.14
N GLN A 133 49.52 -34.39 32.48
CA GLN A 133 49.76 -35.80 32.72
C GLN A 133 51.07 -36.25 32.05
N PRO A 134 51.87 -37.11 32.72
CA PRO A 134 53.04 -37.74 32.13
C PRO A 134 52.66 -38.49 30.84
N HIS A 135 53.57 -38.51 29.87
CA HIS A 135 53.39 -39.20 28.60
C HIS A 135 54.69 -39.82 28.10
N ALA A 136 54.57 -40.66 27.06
CA ALA A 136 55.69 -41.33 26.42
C ALA A 136 55.73 -40.94 24.94
N GLY A 137 56.90 -40.55 24.45
CA GLY A 137 57.07 -40.06 23.08
C GLY A 137 56.97 -38.54 22.98
N ARG A 138 56.47 -38.04 21.85
CA ARG A 138 56.32 -36.60 21.57
C ARG A 138 54.88 -36.17 21.76
N ARG A 139 54.65 -35.01 22.38
CA ARG A 139 53.34 -34.37 22.43
C ARG A 139 53.34 -33.08 21.60
N ILE A 140 52.37 -32.95 20.70
CA ILE A 140 52.09 -31.71 19.97
C ILE A 140 50.88 -31.04 20.63
N VAL A 141 51.11 -29.90 21.26
CA VAL A 141 50.09 -29.09 21.93
C VAL A 141 49.66 -27.95 21.00
N LEU A 142 48.39 -27.92 20.60
CA LEU A 142 47.81 -26.86 19.79
C LEU A 142 47.07 -25.88 20.69
N ALA A 143 47.60 -24.66 20.87
CA ALA A 143 47.12 -23.74 21.89
C ALA A 143 46.78 -22.35 21.37
N THR A 144 45.78 -21.68 21.98
CA THR A 144 45.65 -20.22 21.85
C THR A 144 46.62 -19.50 22.80
N ASN A 145 46.51 -18.17 22.90
CA ASN A 145 47.31 -17.35 23.84
C ASN A 145 47.16 -17.74 25.33
N VAL A 146 46.29 -18.69 25.68
CA VAL A 146 46.24 -19.28 27.03
C VAL A 146 47.61 -19.87 27.44
N ALA A 147 48.36 -20.45 26.50
CA ALA A 147 49.70 -20.96 26.77
C ALA A 147 50.77 -19.85 26.85
N GLU A 148 50.48 -18.65 26.34
CA GLU A 148 51.40 -17.51 26.32
C GLU A 148 51.54 -16.85 27.70
N THR A 149 50.53 -16.84 28.54
CA THR A 149 50.60 -16.16 29.86
C THR A 149 50.08 -17.02 30.99
N SER A 150 48.85 -17.49 30.86
CA SER A 150 48.03 -17.97 31.97
C SER A 150 48.33 -19.40 32.39
N LEU A 151 48.90 -20.20 31.48
CA LEU A 151 49.22 -21.60 31.73
C LEU A 151 50.67 -21.89 31.35
N THR A 152 51.35 -22.67 32.18
CA THR A 152 52.70 -23.16 31.89
C THR A 152 52.58 -24.62 31.48
N VAL A 153 52.85 -24.92 30.20
CA VAL A 153 52.81 -26.30 29.70
C VAL A 153 54.17 -26.94 30.00
N PRO A 154 54.23 -28.06 30.74
CA PRO A 154 55.49 -28.73 31.04
C PRO A 154 56.04 -29.43 29.78
N GLY A 155 57.37 -29.60 29.72
CA GLY A 155 58.01 -30.44 28.71
C GLY A 155 58.18 -29.81 27.32
N ILE A 156 57.73 -28.57 27.09
CA ILE A 156 57.84 -27.90 25.79
C ILE A 156 59.31 -27.63 25.45
N LYS A 157 59.78 -28.28 24.38
CA LYS A 157 61.12 -28.11 23.81
C LYS A 157 61.09 -27.28 22.52
N TYR A 158 60.02 -27.39 21.75
CA TYR A 158 59.88 -26.70 20.48
C TYR A 158 58.62 -25.84 20.43
N VAL A 159 58.68 -24.72 19.71
CA VAL A 159 57.54 -23.82 19.50
C VAL A 159 57.39 -23.56 18.01
N ILE A 160 56.15 -23.62 17.51
CA ILE A 160 55.77 -23.11 16.19
C ILE A 160 54.84 -21.92 16.41
N ASP A 161 55.24 -20.76 15.90
CA ASP A 161 54.50 -19.51 16.02
C ASP A 161 54.08 -19.00 14.64
N PRO A 162 52.79 -19.12 14.28
CA PRO A 162 52.26 -18.51 13.07
C PRO A 162 52.21 -16.97 13.10
N GLY A 163 52.44 -16.34 14.27
CA GLY A 163 52.59 -14.90 14.37
C GLY A 163 51.30 -14.10 14.45
N THR A 164 50.13 -14.72 14.52
CA THR A 164 48.85 -14.03 14.66
C THR A 164 48.11 -14.42 15.94
N ALA A 165 47.16 -13.59 16.35
CA ALA A 165 46.23 -13.88 17.43
C ALA A 165 44.89 -13.17 17.22
N ARG A 166 43.83 -13.68 17.87
CA ARG A 166 42.56 -12.97 18.01
C ARG A 166 42.65 -11.96 19.16
N ILE A 167 42.61 -10.67 18.85
CA ILE A 167 42.70 -9.58 19.84
C ILE A 167 41.35 -8.88 19.92
N SER A 168 40.85 -8.66 21.14
CA SER A 168 39.59 -7.94 21.30
C SER A 168 39.78 -6.43 21.10
N ARG A 169 38.97 -5.87 20.20
CA ARG A 169 38.98 -4.45 19.82
C ARG A 169 37.59 -3.86 19.93
N TYR A 170 37.44 -2.81 20.74
CA TYR A 170 36.23 -2.00 20.78
C TYR A 170 36.27 -0.90 19.72
N SER A 171 35.18 -0.75 18.96
CA SER A 171 35.02 0.35 18.01
C SER A 171 34.09 1.41 18.59
N TYR A 172 34.60 2.60 18.91
CA TYR A 172 33.77 3.71 19.39
C TYR A 172 32.74 4.19 18.35
N ARG A 173 32.98 3.94 17.05
CA ARG A 173 32.08 4.35 15.97
C ARG A 173 30.85 3.45 15.89
N THR A 174 31.09 2.14 15.82
CA THR A 174 30.01 1.15 15.71
C THR A 174 29.49 0.73 17.08
N LYS A 175 30.20 1.08 18.16
CA LYS A 175 29.96 0.67 19.55
C LYS A 175 29.94 -0.84 19.76
N VAL A 176 30.61 -1.56 18.86
CA VAL A 176 30.64 -3.02 18.80
C VAL A 176 32.02 -3.52 19.18
N GLN A 177 32.04 -4.64 19.89
CA GLN A 177 33.25 -5.39 20.17
C GLN A 177 33.56 -6.33 19.00
N ARG A 178 34.78 -6.23 18.48
CA ARG A 178 35.30 -7.04 17.38
C ARG A 178 36.39 -7.96 17.90
N LEU A 179 36.59 -9.07 17.21
CA LEU A 179 37.63 -10.05 17.53
C LEU A 179 38.46 -10.39 16.27
N PRO A 180 39.10 -9.38 15.64
CA PRO A 180 39.92 -9.58 14.45
C PRO A 180 41.12 -10.49 14.74
N ILE A 181 41.59 -11.17 13.70
CA ILE A 181 42.89 -11.83 13.68
C ILE A 181 43.91 -10.77 13.23
N GLU A 182 44.91 -10.51 14.06
CA GLU A 182 45.95 -9.49 13.81
C GLU A 182 47.33 -10.10 14.11
N PRO A 183 48.42 -9.58 13.49
CA PRO A 183 49.78 -9.91 13.89
C PRO A 183 50.03 -9.61 15.37
N ILE A 184 50.76 -10.49 16.06
CA ILE A 184 51.17 -10.26 17.45
C ILE A 184 52.33 -9.26 17.53
N SER A 185 52.47 -8.58 18.68
CA SER A 185 53.62 -7.72 18.97
C SER A 185 54.93 -8.52 19.13
N GLN A 186 56.06 -7.82 19.05
CA GLN A 186 57.37 -8.43 19.29
C GLN A 186 57.45 -9.04 20.70
N ALA A 187 56.94 -8.35 21.72
CA ALA A 187 56.89 -8.84 23.09
C ALA A 187 56.09 -10.15 23.22
N SER A 188 54.93 -10.24 22.54
CA SER A 188 54.14 -11.49 22.52
C SER A 188 54.88 -12.60 21.78
N ALA A 189 55.47 -12.33 20.62
CA ALA A 189 56.28 -13.31 19.88
C ALA A 189 57.49 -13.81 20.69
N ASN A 190 58.13 -12.93 21.46
CA ASN A 190 59.24 -13.28 22.35
C ASN A 190 58.76 -14.08 23.58
N GLN A 191 57.57 -13.79 24.12
CA GLN A 191 56.96 -14.62 25.16
C GLN A 191 56.58 -16.01 24.67
N ARG A 192 56.10 -16.13 23.42
CA ARG A 192 55.83 -17.40 22.75
C ARG A 192 57.12 -18.20 22.55
N LYS A 193 58.19 -17.55 22.06
CA LYS A 193 59.54 -18.12 21.98
C LYS A 193 60.02 -18.64 23.35
N GLY A 194 59.87 -17.86 24.42
CA GLY A 194 60.24 -18.25 25.78
C GLY A 194 59.41 -19.39 26.41
N ARG A 195 58.46 -19.98 25.66
CA ARG A 195 57.77 -21.22 26.07
C ARG A 195 58.62 -22.46 25.83
N CYS A 196 59.49 -22.45 24.82
CA CYS A 196 60.66 -23.32 24.80
C CYS A 196 61.84 -22.62 25.51
N GLY A 197 62.81 -23.35 26.06
CA GLY A 197 63.92 -22.76 26.81
C GLY A 197 63.75 -22.69 28.34
N ARG A 198 62.72 -23.34 28.90
CA ARG A 198 62.49 -23.35 30.37
C ARG A 198 63.22 -24.47 31.11
N VAL A 199 63.33 -25.64 30.49
CA VAL A 199 63.89 -26.85 31.10
C VAL A 199 65.21 -27.24 30.44
N GLU A 200 65.31 -27.01 29.13
CA GLU A 200 66.48 -27.30 28.29
C GLU A 200 66.49 -26.36 27.07
N GLU A 201 67.55 -26.43 26.25
CA GLU A 201 67.67 -25.69 24.98
C GLU A 201 66.54 -26.09 24.00
N GLY A 202 66.01 -25.12 23.27
CA GLY A 202 64.86 -25.32 22.40
C GLY A 202 64.90 -24.54 21.09
N ILE A 203 64.00 -24.87 20.18
CA ILE A 203 63.88 -24.23 18.86
C ILE A 203 62.50 -23.58 18.74
N CYS A 204 62.46 -22.34 18.26
CA CYS A 204 61.23 -21.64 17.91
C CYS A 204 61.21 -21.36 16.40
N ILE A 205 60.25 -21.97 15.69
CA ILE A 205 59.99 -21.70 14.27
C ILE A 205 58.89 -20.64 14.18
N ARG A 206 59.16 -19.54 13.49
CA ARG A 206 58.21 -18.47 13.16
C ARG A 206 57.78 -18.60 11.71
N LEU A 207 56.47 -18.69 11.43
CA LEU A 207 55.95 -18.86 10.07
C LEU A 207 55.80 -17.52 9.31
N TYR A 208 56.65 -16.56 9.62
CA TYR A 208 56.72 -15.22 9.05
C TYR A 208 58.18 -14.82 8.91
N SER A 209 58.49 -13.79 8.11
CA SER A 209 59.87 -13.34 7.87
C SER A 209 60.43 -12.58 9.08
N GLU A 210 61.76 -12.45 9.10
CA GLU A 210 62.44 -11.61 10.10
C GLU A 210 62.06 -10.12 9.91
N ASP A 211 62.00 -9.64 8.67
CA ASP A 211 61.54 -8.28 8.35
C ASP A 211 60.11 -8.00 8.87
N ASP A 212 59.20 -8.97 8.72
CA ASP A 212 57.85 -8.86 9.29
C ASP A 212 57.90 -8.79 10.82
N PHE A 213 58.75 -9.59 11.48
CA PHE A 213 58.95 -9.52 12.92
C PHE A 213 59.44 -8.14 13.37
N GLU A 214 60.48 -7.61 12.74
CA GLU A 214 61.10 -6.33 13.09
C GLU A 214 60.16 -5.14 12.85
N SER A 215 59.29 -5.23 11.83
CA SER A 215 58.32 -4.17 11.51
C SER A 215 57.13 -4.08 12.48
N ARG A 216 56.89 -5.12 13.30
CA ARG A 216 55.75 -5.17 14.23
C ARG A 216 55.95 -4.22 15.42
N PRO A 217 54.85 -3.75 16.04
CA PRO A 217 54.92 -3.01 17.29
C PRO A 217 55.63 -3.81 18.38
N GLU A 218 56.48 -3.14 19.16
CA GLU A 218 57.24 -3.77 20.23
C GLU A 218 56.32 -4.38 21.31
N PHE A 219 55.24 -3.66 21.66
CA PHE A 219 54.28 -4.06 22.69
C PHE A 219 52.85 -4.07 22.16
N THR A 220 52.02 -4.94 22.73
CA THR A 220 50.58 -4.97 22.46
C THR A 220 49.89 -3.82 23.18
N ASP A 221 48.98 -3.12 22.49
CA ASP A 221 48.22 -2.01 23.09
C ASP A 221 47.55 -2.41 24.43
N PRO A 222 47.66 -1.57 25.48
CA PRO A 222 46.98 -1.79 26.74
C PRO A 222 45.47 -1.95 26.61
N GLU A 223 44.88 -2.73 27.51
CA GLU A 223 43.44 -3.01 27.50
C GLU A 223 42.58 -1.75 27.56
N ILE A 224 43.01 -0.72 28.32
CA ILE A 224 42.31 0.56 28.45
C ILE A 224 42.15 1.30 27.11
N LEU A 225 43.01 1.04 26.11
CA LEU A 225 42.91 1.64 24.79
C LEU A 225 41.95 0.92 23.85
N ARG A 226 41.53 -0.31 24.21
CA ARG A 226 40.82 -1.24 23.31
C ARG A 226 39.50 -1.78 23.87
N THR A 227 39.04 -1.30 25.02
CA THR A 227 37.76 -1.66 25.64
C THR A 227 36.84 -0.45 25.86
N ASN A 228 35.58 -0.67 26.21
CA ASN A 228 34.65 0.40 26.57
C ASN A 228 34.97 0.94 27.97
N LEU A 229 35.04 2.26 28.10
CA LEU A 229 35.48 2.95 29.33
C LEU A 229 34.35 3.34 30.28
N ALA A 230 33.09 3.06 29.98
CA ALA A 230 31.95 3.53 30.78
C ALA A 230 32.03 3.08 32.25
N SER A 231 32.43 1.83 32.51
CA SER A 231 32.60 1.33 33.89
C SER A 231 33.68 2.10 34.65
N VAL A 232 34.84 2.33 34.01
CA VAL A 232 35.96 3.09 34.60
C VAL A 232 35.55 4.54 34.86
N ILE A 233 34.93 5.20 33.88
CA ILE A 233 34.45 6.59 34.01
C ILE A 233 33.44 6.70 35.16
N LEU A 234 32.51 5.75 35.28
CA LEU A 234 31.52 5.74 36.35
C LEU A 234 32.18 5.63 37.72
N GLN A 235 33.11 4.69 37.90
CA GLN A 235 33.84 4.50 39.15
C GLN A 235 34.70 5.72 39.51
N MET A 236 35.43 6.28 38.53
CA MET A 236 36.23 7.50 38.70
C MET A 236 35.39 8.68 39.16
N THR A 237 34.25 8.89 38.51
CA THR A 237 33.35 10.00 38.84
C THR A 237 32.73 9.79 40.22
N ALA A 238 32.39 8.55 40.58
CA ALA A 238 31.82 8.21 41.88
C ALA A 238 32.82 8.39 43.04
N LEU A 239 34.10 8.09 42.81
CA LEU A 239 35.19 8.32 43.75
C LEU A 239 35.67 9.80 43.78
N GLY A 240 35.21 10.63 42.85
CA GLY A 240 35.55 12.05 42.79
C GLY A 240 36.98 12.34 42.31
N LEU A 241 37.53 11.48 41.43
CA LEU A 241 38.92 11.56 40.93
C LEU A 241 39.14 12.59 39.81
N GLY A 242 38.22 13.54 39.63
CA GLY A 242 38.36 14.64 38.68
C GLY A 242 38.11 14.24 37.22
N ASP A 243 38.70 15.01 36.30
CA ASP A 243 38.58 14.78 34.86
C ASP A 243 39.47 13.61 34.42
N ILE A 244 38.87 12.62 33.78
CA ILE A 244 39.57 11.45 33.23
C ILE A 244 40.66 11.83 32.22
N GLN A 245 40.54 12.95 31.51
CA GLN A 245 41.59 13.40 30.59
C GLN A 245 42.85 13.88 31.33
N ALA A 246 42.69 14.38 32.56
CA ALA A 246 43.79 14.84 33.40
C ALA A 246 44.31 13.73 34.32
N PHE A 247 43.60 12.61 34.42
CA PHE A 247 43.99 11.50 35.28
C PHE A 247 45.29 10.85 34.80
N PRO A 248 46.25 10.57 35.70
CA PRO A 248 47.56 10.08 35.31
C PRO A 248 47.50 8.59 34.96
N PHE A 249 47.03 8.24 33.77
CA PHE A 249 47.21 6.89 33.25
C PHE A 249 48.66 6.66 32.81
N VAL A 250 49.12 5.39 32.83
CA VAL A 250 50.40 5.02 32.22
C VAL A 250 50.35 5.28 30.72
N GLU A 251 49.26 4.85 30.09
CA GLU A 251 48.88 5.21 28.73
C GLU A 251 47.45 5.70 28.71
N ALA A 252 47.25 6.95 28.30
CA ALA A 252 45.95 7.59 28.34
C ALA A 252 45.08 7.14 27.15
N PRO A 253 43.79 6.83 27.37
CA PRO A 253 42.86 6.55 26.28
C PRO A 253 42.57 7.78 25.42
N ASP A 254 42.30 7.55 24.13
CA ASP A 254 41.86 8.59 23.20
C ASP A 254 40.59 9.28 23.72
N LYS A 255 40.53 10.62 23.58
CA LYS A 255 39.37 11.46 23.86
C LYS A 255 38.07 10.91 23.25
N ARG A 256 38.13 10.27 22.07
CA ARG A 256 36.96 9.68 21.41
C ARG A 256 36.37 8.51 22.20
N ASN A 257 37.22 7.64 22.77
CA ASN A 257 36.78 6.51 23.61
C ASN A 257 36.19 7.01 24.94
N ILE A 258 36.79 8.06 25.51
CA ILE A 258 36.28 8.72 26.71
C ILE A 258 34.88 9.28 26.46
N GLN A 259 34.71 10.09 25.40
CA GLN A 259 33.43 10.67 25.03
C GLN A 259 32.36 9.60 24.76
N ASP A 260 32.75 8.48 24.15
CA ASP A 260 31.82 7.38 23.91
C ASP A 260 31.32 6.72 25.21
N GLY A 261 32.22 6.47 26.16
CA GLY A 261 31.87 5.96 27.48
C GLY A 261 30.97 6.92 28.26
N VAL A 262 31.24 8.24 28.19
CA VAL A 262 30.37 9.29 28.74
C VAL A 262 28.98 9.22 28.10
N ARG A 263 28.87 9.15 26.77
CA ARG A 263 27.58 9.02 26.07
C ARG A 263 26.80 7.77 26.47
N LEU A 264 27.49 6.66 26.77
CA LEU A 264 26.84 5.47 27.29
C LEU A 264 26.29 5.72 28.70
N LEU A 265 27.02 6.41 29.57
CA LEU A 265 26.52 6.77 30.89
C LEU A 265 25.34 7.77 30.81
N GLU A 266 25.32 8.67 29.82
CA GLU A 266 24.15 9.51 29.51
C GLU A 266 22.96 8.68 29.04
N GLU A 267 23.20 7.69 28.15
CA GLU A 267 22.17 6.74 27.69
C GLU A 267 21.52 6.03 28.88
N LEU A 268 22.30 5.59 29.86
CA LEU A 268 21.83 4.91 31.07
C LEU A 268 21.21 5.87 32.11
N GLY A 269 21.27 7.19 31.89
CA GLY A 269 20.83 8.21 32.84
C GLY A 269 21.72 8.31 34.07
N ALA A 270 22.96 7.81 34.01
CA ALA A 270 23.92 7.82 35.11
C ALA A 270 24.59 9.18 35.31
N ILE A 271 24.73 9.96 34.23
CA ILE A 271 25.31 11.31 34.26
C ILE A 271 24.42 12.32 33.55
N ASN A 272 24.46 13.57 34.00
CA ASN A 272 23.86 14.70 33.30
C ASN A 272 24.97 15.51 32.59
N ALA A 273 24.89 15.60 31.26
CA ALA A 273 25.87 16.28 30.42
C ALA A 273 25.87 17.81 30.59
N GLU A 274 24.74 18.40 30.99
CA GLU A 274 24.58 19.86 31.13
C GLU A 274 25.32 20.41 32.34
N ILE A 275 25.70 19.55 33.28
CA ILE A 275 26.42 19.93 34.49
C ILE A 275 27.92 19.82 34.22
N SER A 276 28.59 20.97 34.20
CA SER A 276 30.04 21.07 34.00
C SER A 276 30.87 20.60 35.20
N ASP A 277 30.34 20.73 36.43
CA ASP A 277 31.00 20.27 37.66
C ASP A 277 31.04 18.72 37.71
N PRO A 278 32.22 18.08 37.60
CA PRO A 278 32.36 16.63 37.61
C PRO A 278 31.77 15.97 38.86
N LYS A 279 31.80 16.67 40.02
CA LYS A 279 31.29 16.14 41.29
C LYS A 279 29.76 16.13 41.36
N LYS A 280 29.09 17.02 40.61
CA LYS A 280 27.63 17.12 40.54
C LYS A 280 27.06 16.42 39.30
N ARG A 281 27.91 15.97 38.40
CA ARG A 281 27.55 15.31 37.13
C ARG A 281 26.82 13.99 37.31
N LEU A 282 27.09 13.27 38.41
CA LEU A 282 26.51 11.97 38.74
C LEU A 282 25.07 12.10 39.25
N THR A 283 24.12 11.46 38.55
CA THR A 283 22.71 11.42 38.94
C THR A 283 22.48 10.49 40.14
N SER A 284 21.27 10.49 40.71
CA SER A 284 20.89 9.50 41.74
C SER A 284 21.03 8.06 41.22
N ILE A 285 20.62 7.82 39.98
CA ILE A 285 20.77 6.53 39.29
C ILE A 285 22.25 6.18 39.15
N GLY A 286 23.09 7.11 38.69
CA GLY A 286 24.51 6.82 38.51
C GLY A 286 25.22 6.48 39.82
N ARG A 287 24.84 7.10 40.94
CA ARG A 287 25.41 6.76 42.26
C ARG A 287 25.03 5.34 42.70
N GLN A 288 23.81 4.90 42.39
CA GLN A 288 23.38 3.53 42.65
C GLN A 288 24.07 2.54 41.71
N LEU A 289 24.26 2.89 40.43
CA LEU A 289 24.96 2.05 39.45
C LEU A 289 26.41 1.77 39.88
N ALA A 290 27.12 2.78 40.38
CA ALA A 290 28.50 2.65 40.82
C ALA A 290 28.70 1.66 41.99
N ARG A 291 27.63 1.33 42.74
CA ARG A 291 27.66 0.35 43.84
C ARG A 291 27.53 -1.10 43.38
N LEU A 292 27.11 -1.35 42.14
CA LEU A 292 26.92 -2.69 41.61
C LEU A 292 28.21 -3.20 40.94
N PRO A 293 28.68 -4.43 41.26
CA PRO A 293 29.96 -4.95 40.76
C PRO A 293 29.84 -5.59 39.36
N ILE A 294 29.09 -4.98 38.45
CA ILE A 294 28.84 -5.49 37.08
C ILE A 294 28.86 -4.34 36.06
N ASP A 295 28.84 -4.69 34.77
CA ASP A 295 28.79 -3.70 33.68
C ASP A 295 27.64 -2.69 33.87
N PRO A 296 27.85 -1.38 33.64
CA PRO A 296 26.83 -0.35 33.85
C PRO A 296 25.49 -0.62 33.14
N ARG A 297 25.49 -1.25 31.95
CA ARG A 297 24.23 -1.61 31.28
C ARG A 297 23.47 -2.65 32.08
N LEU A 298 24.13 -3.71 32.51
CA LEU A 298 23.54 -4.78 33.32
C LEU A 298 23.07 -4.26 34.68
N ALA A 299 23.88 -3.43 35.32
CA ALA A 299 23.52 -2.73 36.55
C ALA A 299 22.26 -1.88 36.37
N ARG A 300 22.10 -1.19 35.24
CA ARG A 300 20.91 -0.38 34.94
C ARG A 300 19.65 -1.23 34.81
N MET A 301 19.76 -2.45 34.30
CA MET A 301 18.65 -3.39 34.23
C MET A 301 18.19 -3.79 35.63
N VAL A 302 19.15 -4.19 36.48
CA VAL A 302 18.88 -4.62 37.86
C VAL A 302 18.26 -3.48 38.68
N LEU A 303 18.71 -2.23 38.51
CA LEU A 303 18.13 -1.08 39.21
C LEU A 303 16.73 -0.70 38.75
N GLU A 304 16.33 -0.98 37.50
CA GLU A 304 14.96 -0.74 37.05
C GLU A 304 13.98 -1.80 37.55
N ALA A 305 14.49 -3.03 37.68
CA ALA A 305 13.68 -4.22 37.94
C ALA A 305 12.73 -4.14 39.16
N PRO A 306 13.08 -3.48 40.29
CA PRO A 306 12.15 -3.30 41.40
C PRO A 306 10.87 -2.55 41.01
N LYS A 307 10.97 -1.53 40.15
CA LYS A 307 9.80 -0.74 39.71
C LYS A 307 8.85 -1.56 38.82
N GLN A 308 9.38 -2.58 38.15
CA GLN A 308 8.65 -3.46 37.25
C GLN A 308 8.23 -4.79 37.93
N GLY A 309 8.56 -4.97 39.21
CA GLY A 309 8.29 -6.21 39.94
C GLY A 309 9.08 -7.43 39.41
N ALA A 310 10.29 -7.21 38.88
CA ALA A 310 11.07 -8.22 38.14
C ALA A 310 12.50 -8.45 38.65
N LEU A 311 12.79 -8.06 39.90
CA LEU A 311 14.16 -8.04 40.43
C LEU A 311 14.83 -9.42 40.41
N LYS A 312 14.13 -10.47 40.84
CA LYS A 312 14.68 -11.83 40.93
C LYS A 312 15.16 -12.32 39.56
N GLU A 313 14.29 -12.25 38.56
CA GLU A 313 14.52 -12.70 37.19
C GLU A 313 15.63 -11.89 36.52
N VAL A 314 15.61 -10.56 36.68
CA VAL A 314 16.60 -9.68 36.06
C VAL A 314 17.99 -9.84 36.68
N MET A 315 18.10 -10.12 37.99
CA MET A 315 19.39 -10.46 38.60
C MET A 315 19.95 -11.79 38.08
N ILE A 316 19.11 -12.81 37.90
CA ILE A 316 19.52 -14.08 37.28
C ILE A 316 20.11 -13.82 35.90
N ILE A 317 19.39 -13.03 35.09
CA ILE A 317 19.78 -12.68 33.72
C ILE A 317 21.08 -11.85 33.72
N ALA A 318 21.17 -10.77 34.50
CA ALA A 318 22.35 -9.92 34.57
C ALA A 318 23.59 -10.68 35.04
N ALA A 319 23.45 -11.59 36.01
CA ALA A 319 24.54 -12.45 36.45
C ALA A 319 25.00 -13.40 35.34
N ALA A 320 24.06 -13.97 34.57
CA ALA A 320 24.37 -14.86 33.45
C ALA A 320 25.13 -14.13 32.33
N LEU A 321 24.72 -12.90 32.02
CA LEU A 321 25.36 -12.06 31.00
C LEU A 321 26.74 -11.54 31.41
N SER A 322 27.07 -11.57 32.69
CA SER A 322 28.37 -11.12 33.22
C SER A 322 29.45 -12.21 33.17
N ILE A 323 29.07 -13.45 32.86
CA ILE A 323 29.97 -14.61 32.85
C ILE A 323 29.97 -15.30 31.49
N GLN A 324 30.85 -16.28 31.31
CA GLN A 324 30.76 -17.17 30.16
C GLN A 324 29.54 -18.09 30.27
N ASP A 325 28.80 -18.29 29.18
CA ASP A 325 27.60 -19.14 29.14
C ASP A 325 27.90 -20.54 29.71
N PRO A 326 27.15 -21.01 30.73
CA PRO A 326 27.37 -22.32 31.35
C PRO A 326 27.04 -23.49 30.42
N ARG A 327 26.33 -23.28 29.32
CA ARG A 327 26.00 -24.33 28.34
C ARG A 327 27.21 -24.66 27.46
N GLU A 328 27.58 -25.94 27.48
CA GLU A 328 28.60 -26.50 26.62
C GLU A 328 27.98 -27.05 25.35
N ARG A 329 28.60 -26.75 24.20
CA ARG A 329 28.16 -27.25 22.90
C ARG A 329 29.34 -27.92 22.17
N PRO A 330 29.75 -29.13 22.61
CA PRO A 330 30.84 -29.87 21.97
C PRO A 330 30.48 -30.18 20.51
N SER A 331 31.43 -30.12 19.58
CA SER A 331 31.15 -30.38 18.16
C SER A 331 30.74 -31.82 17.88
N ASP A 332 31.39 -32.77 18.53
CA ASP A 332 31.12 -34.20 18.43
C ASP A 332 29.73 -34.58 18.97
N LYS A 333 29.17 -33.75 19.87
CA LYS A 333 27.87 -33.97 20.52
C LYS A 333 26.91 -32.82 20.34
N GLN A 334 27.07 -32.04 19.28
CA GLN A 334 26.32 -30.81 19.05
C GLN A 334 24.81 -31.05 19.09
N GLN A 335 24.32 -32.06 18.36
CA GLN A 335 22.90 -32.42 18.33
C GLN A 335 22.38 -32.86 19.71
N SER A 336 23.13 -33.69 20.43
CA SER A 336 22.76 -34.14 21.77
C SER A 336 22.70 -32.96 22.77
N SER A 337 23.67 -32.05 22.72
CA SER A 337 23.68 -30.85 23.56
C SER A 337 22.52 -29.90 23.22
N ASP A 338 22.24 -29.70 21.93
CA ASP A 338 21.15 -28.84 21.47
C ASP A 338 19.79 -29.41 21.92
N ASP A 339 19.58 -30.72 21.80
CA ASP A 339 18.34 -31.37 22.24
C ASP A 339 18.15 -31.28 23.76
N LYS A 340 19.24 -31.43 24.54
CA LYS A 340 19.22 -31.23 25.99
C LYS A 340 18.92 -29.79 26.38
N HIS A 341 19.47 -28.81 25.67
CA HIS A 341 19.29 -27.39 26.00
C HIS A 341 17.96 -26.83 25.49
N ARG A 342 17.37 -27.42 24.44
CA ARG A 342 16.08 -27.01 23.88
C ARG A 342 14.95 -27.02 24.90
N ARG A 343 15.02 -27.88 25.92
CA ARG A 343 14.02 -27.93 27.01
C ARG A 343 13.92 -26.65 27.84
N PHE A 344 14.92 -25.76 27.74
CA PHE A 344 14.94 -24.49 28.45
C PHE A 344 14.46 -23.33 27.57
N PHE A 345 14.34 -23.54 26.26
CA PHE A 345 14.06 -22.46 25.32
C PHE A 345 12.69 -21.85 25.59
N HIS A 346 12.66 -20.53 25.66
CA HIS A 346 11.43 -19.76 25.69
C HIS A 346 11.15 -19.22 24.28
N GLU A 347 9.91 -19.36 23.81
CA GLU A 347 9.53 -19.10 22.41
C GLU A 347 9.83 -17.67 21.95
N GLU A 348 9.75 -16.70 22.87
CA GLU A 348 9.89 -15.28 22.54
C GLU A 348 11.10 -14.60 23.20
N SER A 349 11.96 -15.32 23.95
CA SER A 349 13.06 -14.68 24.69
C SER A 349 14.20 -15.61 25.09
N ASP A 350 15.41 -15.35 24.58
CA ASP A 350 16.63 -16.00 25.06
C ASP A 350 16.97 -15.58 26.51
N PHE A 351 16.52 -14.40 26.96
CA PHE A 351 16.70 -13.98 28.36
C PHE A 351 15.89 -14.86 29.32
N MET A 352 14.64 -15.17 28.96
CA MET A 352 13.81 -16.10 29.75
C MET A 352 14.33 -17.54 29.69
N THR A 353 15.04 -17.91 28.63
CA THR A 353 15.73 -19.20 28.55
C THR A 353 16.78 -19.36 29.66
N LEU A 354 17.45 -18.27 30.06
CA LEU A 354 18.38 -18.27 31.18
C LEU A 354 17.66 -18.44 32.52
N VAL A 355 16.49 -17.81 32.71
CA VAL A 355 15.67 -17.99 33.90
C VAL A 355 15.19 -19.45 34.02
N ASN A 356 14.70 -20.04 32.92
CA ASN A 356 14.29 -21.45 32.87
C ASN A 356 15.44 -22.40 33.23
N LEU A 357 16.64 -22.13 32.70
CA LEU A 357 17.84 -22.91 33.02
C LEU A 357 18.21 -22.78 34.50
N TRP A 358 18.16 -21.57 35.05
CA TRP A 358 18.42 -21.31 36.46
C TRP A 358 17.45 -22.06 37.37
N ASP A 359 16.16 -22.00 37.10
CA ASP A 359 15.14 -22.69 37.90
C ASP A 359 15.31 -24.21 37.85
N TYR A 360 15.67 -24.75 36.68
CA TYR A 360 16.04 -26.16 36.55
C TYR A 360 17.26 -26.51 37.43
N ILE A 361 18.32 -25.71 37.34
CA ILE A 361 19.54 -25.89 38.14
C ILE A 361 19.22 -25.89 39.63
N GLN A 362 18.46 -24.90 40.11
CA GLN A 362 18.04 -24.79 41.50
C GLN A 362 17.22 -26.00 41.96
N LYS A 363 16.29 -26.47 41.12
CA LYS A 363 15.48 -27.65 41.41
C LYS A 363 16.34 -28.92 41.52
N GLN A 364 17.27 -29.13 40.58
CA GLN A 364 18.16 -30.29 40.63
C GLN A 364 19.12 -30.25 41.82
N GLN A 365 19.66 -29.07 42.13
CA GLN A 365 20.59 -28.91 43.25
C GLN A 365 19.93 -29.14 44.61
N LYS A 366 18.62 -28.83 44.73
CA LYS A 366 17.82 -29.17 45.93
C LYS A 366 17.49 -30.66 46.02
N ALA A 367 17.29 -31.33 44.88
CA ALA A 367 16.87 -32.72 44.83
C ALA A 367 18.03 -33.74 44.90
N LEU A 368 19.21 -33.36 44.43
CA LEU A 368 20.37 -34.24 44.29
C LEU A 368 21.47 -33.92 45.31
N THR A 369 22.24 -34.93 45.71
CA THR A 369 23.50 -34.70 46.44
C THR A 369 24.51 -33.96 45.56
N GLY A 370 25.51 -33.29 46.15
CA GLY A 370 26.49 -32.49 45.38
C GLY A 370 27.21 -33.27 44.27
N ASN A 371 27.58 -34.54 44.52
CA ASN A 371 28.20 -35.40 43.52
C ASN A 371 27.22 -35.81 42.40
N GLN A 372 25.97 -36.14 42.75
CA GLN A 372 24.92 -36.45 41.77
C GLN A 372 24.59 -35.23 40.91
N PHE A 373 24.50 -34.04 41.50
CA PHE A 373 24.27 -32.78 40.79
C PHE A 373 25.41 -32.46 39.82
N ARG A 374 26.68 -32.63 40.22
CA ARG A 374 27.82 -32.46 39.32
C ARG A 374 27.79 -33.44 38.15
N LYS A 375 27.39 -34.69 38.39
CA LYS A 375 27.20 -35.70 37.33
C LYS A 375 26.04 -35.31 36.40
N GLN A 376 24.94 -34.80 36.94
CA GLN A 376 23.79 -34.31 36.18
C GLN A 376 24.16 -33.14 35.27
N CYS A 377 24.91 -32.14 35.78
CA CYS A 377 25.41 -31.03 34.98
C CYS A 377 26.21 -31.53 33.77
N LYS A 378 27.13 -32.48 33.99
CA LYS A 378 27.91 -33.09 32.90
C LYS A 378 27.02 -33.83 31.88
N GLN A 379 26.00 -34.56 32.34
CA GLN A 379 25.05 -35.27 31.46
C GLN A 379 24.18 -34.34 30.61
N ASP A 380 23.95 -33.13 31.08
CA ASP A 380 23.15 -32.11 30.40
C ASP A 380 24.02 -31.05 29.70
N TYR A 381 25.31 -31.31 29.54
CA TYR A 381 26.26 -30.41 28.89
C TYR A 381 26.28 -29.01 29.53
N LEU A 382 26.34 -28.97 30.87
CA LEU A 382 26.48 -27.76 31.66
C LEU A 382 27.82 -27.77 32.40
N ASN A 383 28.59 -26.69 32.25
CA ASN A 383 29.84 -26.52 32.96
C ASN A 383 29.59 -26.18 34.44
N TYR A 384 29.86 -27.13 35.33
CA TYR A 384 29.61 -26.97 36.76
C TYR A 384 30.32 -25.76 37.38
N LEU A 385 31.55 -25.41 36.95
CA LEU A 385 32.27 -24.27 37.49
C LEU A 385 31.61 -22.95 37.09
N ARG A 386 31.15 -22.83 35.84
CA ARG A 386 30.39 -21.65 35.36
C ARG A 386 29.02 -21.54 36.01
N VAL A 387 28.37 -22.67 36.33
CA VAL A 387 27.15 -22.65 37.15
C VAL A 387 27.41 -22.08 38.54
N ARG A 388 28.54 -22.45 39.18
CA ARG A 388 28.91 -21.86 40.48
C ARG A 388 29.22 -20.38 40.37
N GLU A 389 30.00 -19.98 39.36
CA GLU A 389 30.32 -18.58 39.08
C GLU A 389 29.03 -17.75 38.86
N TRP A 390 28.07 -18.28 38.11
CA TRP A 390 26.77 -17.64 37.93
C TRP A 390 26.05 -17.41 39.26
N GLN A 391 26.06 -18.42 40.14
CA GLN A 391 25.49 -18.32 41.47
C GLN A 391 26.20 -17.28 42.32
N ASP A 392 27.53 -17.28 42.31
CA ASP A 392 28.35 -16.34 43.09
C ASP A 392 28.08 -14.89 42.67
N VAL A 393 28.02 -14.61 41.36
CA VAL A 393 27.69 -13.27 40.84
C VAL A 393 26.25 -12.88 41.21
N TYR A 394 25.29 -13.80 41.09
CA TYR A 394 23.91 -13.55 41.53
C TYR A 394 23.84 -13.17 43.03
N PHE A 395 24.57 -13.89 43.89
CA PHE A 395 24.63 -13.59 45.32
C PHE A 395 25.26 -12.22 45.61
N GLN A 396 26.32 -11.84 44.88
CA GLN A 396 26.94 -10.52 45.00
C GLN A 396 25.96 -9.40 44.63
N ILE A 397 25.26 -9.54 43.48
CA ILE A 397 24.26 -8.55 43.06
C ILE A 397 23.12 -8.47 44.08
N HIS A 398 22.62 -9.61 44.55
CA HIS A 398 21.56 -9.66 45.55
C HIS A 398 21.99 -8.98 46.87
N GLN A 399 23.23 -9.18 47.31
CA GLN A 399 23.75 -8.50 48.50
C GLN A 399 23.77 -6.99 48.31
N SER A 400 24.33 -6.48 47.20
CA SER A 400 24.36 -5.04 46.90
C SER A 400 22.95 -4.44 46.80
N MET A 401 22.00 -5.15 46.19
CA MET A 401 20.60 -4.69 46.11
C MET A 401 19.92 -4.65 47.48
N ARG A 402 20.20 -5.63 48.35
CA ARG A 402 19.68 -5.66 49.72
C ARG A 402 20.28 -4.54 50.59
N GLU A 403 21.57 -4.24 50.43
CA GLU A 403 22.24 -3.11 51.10
C GLU A 403 21.65 -1.75 50.66
N MET A 404 21.07 -1.68 49.46
CA MET A 404 20.30 -0.54 48.96
C MET A 404 18.80 -0.62 49.29
N GLU A 405 18.40 -1.52 50.21
CA GLU A 405 17.03 -1.71 50.70
C GLU A 405 16.00 -2.17 49.66
N PHE A 406 16.45 -2.69 48.51
CA PHE A 406 15.54 -3.30 47.53
C PHE A 406 15.16 -4.73 47.95
N LYS A 407 13.89 -5.08 47.72
CA LYS A 407 13.35 -6.41 48.02
C LYS A 407 13.08 -7.19 46.74
N LEU A 408 13.26 -8.50 46.82
CA LEU A 408 12.85 -9.43 45.77
C LEU A 408 11.32 -9.43 45.60
N ASN A 409 10.87 -9.64 44.36
CA ASN A 409 9.46 -9.92 44.06
C ASN A 409 9.04 -11.28 44.66
N THR A 410 7.80 -11.34 45.17
CA THR A 410 7.20 -12.56 45.75
C THR A 410 6.57 -13.45 44.67
N GLU A 411 5.92 -12.83 43.70
CA GLU A 411 5.32 -13.50 42.55
C GLU A 411 6.27 -13.49 41.35
N PRO A 412 6.18 -14.49 40.44
CA PRO A 412 6.92 -14.48 39.18
C PRO A 412 6.63 -13.22 38.36
N ALA A 413 7.69 -12.63 37.81
CA ALA A 413 7.56 -11.40 37.05
C ALA A 413 6.84 -11.60 35.71
N SER A 414 6.07 -10.58 35.28
CA SER A 414 5.47 -10.58 33.96
C SER A 414 6.53 -10.45 32.86
N TYR A 415 6.26 -11.00 31.67
CA TYR A 415 7.14 -10.87 30.50
C TYR A 415 7.44 -9.38 30.23
N HIS A 416 6.43 -8.51 30.26
CA HIS A 416 6.59 -7.08 30.10
C HIS A 416 7.53 -6.46 31.14
N GLY A 417 7.38 -6.82 32.41
CA GLY A 417 8.18 -6.27 33.51
C GLY A 417 9.66 -6.65 33.39
N VAL A 418 9.97 -7.92 33.10
CA VAL A 418 11.35 -8.38 32.88
C VAL A 418 11.98 -7.65 31.71
N HIS A 419 11.30 -7.62 30.56
CA HIS A 419 11.89 -7.07 29.33
C HIS A 419 11.97 -5.55 29.35
N SER A 420 11.02 -4.84 29.98
CA SER A 420 11.14 -3.39 30.19
C SER A 420 12.32 -3.03 31.09
N SER A 421 12.60 -3.84 32.12
CA SER A 421 13.76 -3.64 32.98
C SER A 421 15.08 -3.83 32.22
N ILE A 422 15.16 -4.88 31.40
CA ILE A 422 16.32 -5.16 30.54
C ILE A 422 16.51 -4.05 29.49
N LEU A 423 15.42 -3.60 28.88
CA LEU A 423 15.42 -2.64 27.78
C LEU A 423 16.08 -1.31 28.15
N VAL A 424 15.98 -0.86 29.42
CA VAL A 424 16.65 0.38 29.85
C VAL A 424 18.18 0.31 29.74
N GLY A 425 18.77 -0.88 29.93
CA GLY A 425 20.21 -1.10 29.72
C GLY A 425 20.59 -1.25 28.24
N LEU A 426 19.62 -1.49 27.35
CA LEU A 426 19.80 -1.91 25.95
C LEU A 426 19.10 -0.99 24.95
N LEU A 427 18.85 0.27 25.29
CA LEU A 427 18.12 1.23 24.42
C LEU A 427 18.81 1.43 23.06
N SER A 428 20.13 1.27 22.97
CA SER A 428 20.87 1.27 21.69
C SER A 428 21.01 -0.10 21.03
N HIS A 429 20.50 -1.18 21.60
CA HIS A 429 20.53 -2.54 21.03
C HIS A 429 19.14 -3.04 20.61
N ILE A 430 18.25 -2.11 20.24
CA ILE A 430 16.96 -2.42 19.64
C ILE A 430 17.10 -2.63 18.12
N GLY A 431 16.22 -3.45 17.54
CA GLY A 431 16.15 -3.67 16.11
C GLY A 431 14.71 -3.81 15.62
N MET A 432 14.42 -3.16 14.48
CA MET A 432 13.19 -3.35 13.72
C MET A 432 13.51 -4.16 12.46
N LYS A 433 12.75 -5.22 12.23
CA LYS A 433 12.95 -6.10 11.07
C LYS A 433 12.66 -5.36 9.77
N ASP A 434 13.61 -5.42 8.83
CA ASP A 434 13.46 -4.97 7.46
C ASP A 434 12.69 -6.04 6.66
N GLN A 435 11.62 -5.65 5.97
CA GLN A 435 10.76 -6.59 5.25
C GLN A 435 11.40 -7.13 3.97
N GLU A 436 12.35 -6.40 3.38
CA GLU A 436 12.97 -6.76 2.10
C GLU A 436 14.26 -7.55 2.29
N LYS A 437 15.11 -7.15 3.25
CA LYS A 437 16.52 -7.62 3.34
C LYS A 437 16.78 -8.72 4.38
N ASN A 438 15.73 -9.23 5.06
CA ASN A 438 15.83 -10.24 6.13
C ASN A 438 16.93 -9.95 7.17
N GLU A 439 17.06 -8.67 7.52
CA GLU A 439 17.98 -8.11 8.52
C GLU A 439 17.20 -7.17 9.46
N TYR A 440 17.83 -6.75 10.54
CA TYR A 440 17.26 -5.78 11.48
C TYR A 440 17.95 -4.43 11.34
N GLN A 441 17.15 -3.38 11.19
CA GLN A 441 17.57 -2.00 11.32
C GLN A 441 17.62 -1.63 12.81
N GLY A 442 18.82 -1.40 13.31
CA GLY A 442 19.08 -1.01 14.70
C GLY A 442 19.41 0.47 14.88
N ALA A 443 19.63 0.83 16.13
CA ALA A 443 20.10 2.16 16.50
C ALA A 443 21.39 2.54 15.74
N ARG A 444 21.54 3.84 15.47
CA ARG A 444 22.72 4.42 14.79
C ARG A 444 22.97 3.80 13.41
N ASN A 445 21.89 3.44 12.71
CA ASN A 445 21.91 2.79 11.39
C ASN A 445 22.62 1.43 11.34
N ALA A 446 22.79 0.75 12.48
CA ALA A 446 23.34 -0.60 12.50
C ALA A 446 22.40 -1.56 11.74
N ARG A 447 22.98 -2.49 10.98
CA ARG A 447 22.26 -3.59 10.33
C ARG A 447 22.80 -4.91 10.87
N PHE A 448 21.93 -5.73 11.45
CA PHE A 448 22.34 -6.97 12.12
C PHE A 448 21.35 -8.12 11.92
N HIS A 449 21.81 -9.34 12.16
CA HIS A 449 20.98 -10.55 12.09
C HIS A 449 20.92 -11.26 13.44
N ILE A 450 19.84 -12.02 13.68
CA ILE A 450 19.73 -12.88 14.85
C ILE A 450 20.74 -14.04 14.73
N PHE A 451 21.52 -14.27 15.78
CA PHE A 451 22.49 -15.37 15.82
C PHE A 451 21.79 -16.75 15.72
N PRO A 452 22.31 -17.72 14.93
CA PRO A 452 21.62 -18.99 14.66
C PRO A 452 21.26 -19.84 15.88
N ALA A 453 21.98 -19.68 16.99
CA ALA A 453 21.70 -20.41 18.23
C ALA A 453 20.55 -19.83 19.07
N SER A 454 19.98 -18.68 18.67
CA SER A 454 18.82 -18.09 19.34
C SER A 454 17.56 -18.91 19.10
N GLY A 455 16.69 -19.01 20.11
CA GLY A 455 15.36 -19.62 19.96
C GLY A 455 14.48 -18.89 18.93
N LEU A 456 14.75 -17.61 18.69
CA LEU A 456 14.00 -16.76 17.77
C LEU A 456 14.54 -16.80 16.32
N PHE A 457 15.61 -17.56 16.05
CA PHE A 457 16.23 -17.57 14.73
C PHE A 457 15.28 -18.03 13.61
N LYS A 458 14.42 -19.03 13.90
CA LYS A 458 13.40 -19.54 12.97
C LYS A 458 12.19 -18.61 12.86
N LYS A 459 11.68 -18.11 13.99
CA LYS A 459 10.49 -17.25 14.07
C LYS A 459 10.90 -15.84 14.51
N GLN A 460 11.35 -15.06 13.55
CA GLN A 460 11.92 -13.74 13.77
C GLN A 460 10.83 -12.67 13.94
N PRO A 461 10.69 -12.04 15.12
CA PRO A 461 9.64 -11.04 15.36
C PRO A 461 10.01 -9.68 14.74
N LYS A 462 9.01 -8.80 14.56
CA LYS A 462 9.20 -7.48 13.96
C LYS A 462 10.12 -6.57 14.77
N TRP A 463 10.03 -6.63 16.10
CA TRP A 463 10.82 -5.82 17.01
C TRP A 463 11.56 -6.70 18.00
N ILE A 464 12.84 -6.41 18.18
CA ILE A 464 13.72 -7.11 19.10
C ILE A 464 14.59 -6.17 19.92
N MET A 465 15.06 -6.66 21.05
CA MET A 465 16.29 -6.18 21.69
C MET A 465 17.33 -7.29 21.75
N SER A 466 18.61 -6.90 21.75
CA SER A 466 19.76 -7.79 21.80
C SER A 466 20.64 -7.48 23.00
N ALA A 467 21.07 -8.48 23.77
CA ALA A 467 22.03 -8.26 24.84
C ALA A 467 23.37 -7.75 24.27
N GLU A 468 23.84 -8.40 23.20
CA GLU A 468 25.12 -8.12 22.58
C GLU A 468 24.98 -7.96 21.07
N LEU A 469 25.79 -7.06 20.49
CA LEU A 469 26.02 -6.96 19.05
C LEU A 469 27.49 -7.28 18.81
N VAL A 470 27.77 -8.37 18.11
CA VAL A 470 29.14 -8.88 17.88
C VAL A 470 29.36 -9.06 16.39
N GLU A 471 30.46 -8.49 15.88
CA GLU A 471 30.83 -8.59 14.48
C GLU A 471 31.84 -9.73 14.27
N THR A 472 31.47 -10.68 13.42
CA THR A 472 32.37 -11.75 12.94
C THR A 472 32.49 -11.69 11.43
N SER A 473 31.73 -12.48 10.68
CA SER A 473 31.55 -12.32 9.23
C SER A 473 30.50 -11.26 8.88
N LYS A 474 29.55 -11.05 9.79
CA LYS A 474 28.53 -10.00 9.78
C LYS A 474 28.19 -9.61 11.21
N LEU A 475 27.40 -8.55 11.37
CA LEU A 475 26.95 -8.12 12.68
C LEU A 475 25.82 -9.05 13.18
N TRP A 476 26.06 -9.72 14.30
CA TRP A 476 25.13 -10.66 14.92
C TRP A 476 24.60 -10.11 16.24
N GLY A 477 23.28 -10.14 16.41
CA GLY A 477 22.62 -9.98 17.69
C GLY A 477 22.57 -11.30 18.44
N ARG A 478 23.06 -11.32 19.68
CA ARG A 478 23.08 -12.51 20.55
C ARG A 478 22.24 -12.24 21.80
N ILE A 479 21.55 -13.30 22.24
CA ILE A 479 20.59 -13.27 23.37
C ILE A 479 19.51 -12.23 23.09
N ILE A 480 18.48 -12.67 22.35
CA ILE A 480 17.44 -11.82 21.77
C ILE A 480 16.12 -12.00 22.52
N ALA A 481 15.34 -10.93 22.63
CA ALA A 481 13.93 -11.02 22.97
C ALA A 481 13.06 -10.18 22.05
N LYS A 482 11.83 -10.66 21.85
CA LYS A 482 10.75 -9.88 21.26
C LYS A 482 10.38 -8.72 22.19
N ILE A 483 10.20 -7.54 21.61
CA ILE A 483 9.71 -6.36 22.34
C ILE A 483 8.57 -5.71 21.58
N GLN A 484 7.86 -4.80 22.25
CA GLN A 484 6.93 -3.88 21.59
C GLN A 484 7.49 -2.45 21.61
N PRO A 485 7.30 -1.67 20.54
CA PRO A 485 7.91 -0.34 20.44
C PRO A 485 7.37 0.65 21.49
N GLU A 486 6.15 0.46 21.99
CA GLU A 486 5.55 1.34 23.00
C GLU A 486 6.26 1.24 24.36
N TRP A 487 7.01 0.16 24.60
CA TRP A 487 7.80 -0.02 25.83
C TRP A 487 9.03 0.89 25.84
N ILE A 488 9.51 1.32 24.65
CA ILE A 488 10.75 2.07 24.50
C ILE A 488 10.57 3.54 24.90
N GLU A 489 9.50 4.19 24.43
CA GLU A 489 9.30 5.64 24.59
C GLU A 489 9.32 6.11 26.06
N PRO A 490 8.62 5.45 27.02
CA PRO A 490 8.65 5.86 28.42
C PRO A 490 10.03 5.75 29.07
N LEU A 491 10.85 4.80 28.61
CA LEU A 491 12.17 4.49 29.15
C LEU A 491 13.28 5.38 28.55
N ALA A 492 13.03 5.94 27.36
CA ALA A 492 14.01 6.69 26.57
C ALA A 492 13.69 8.20 26.45
N LYS A 493 12.85 8.76 27.35
CA LYS A 493 12.40 10.17 27.26
C LYS A 493 13.52 11.20 27.13
N HIS A 494 14.69 10.93 27.74
CA HIS A 494 15.89 11.78 27.69
C HIS A 494 16.71 11.62 26.40
N LEU A 495 16.37 10.66 25.53
CA LEU A 495 17.14 10.31 24.32
C LEU A 495 16.34 10.47 23.02
N ILE A 496 15.01 10.40 23.09
CA ILE A 496 14.15 10.47 21.91
C ILE A 496 14.16 11.86 21.27
N LYS A 497 14.08 11.89 19.95
CA LYS A 497 13.84 13.09 19.16
C LYS A 497 12.41 13.06 18.63
N ARG A 498 11.68 14.17 18.81
CA ARG A 498 10.33 14.34 18.31
C ARG A 498 10.37 15.27 17.10
N SER A 499 9.61 14.93 16.07
CA SER A 499 9.38 15.76 14.90
C SER A 499 7.89 15.78 14.62
N TYR A 500 7.37 16.94 14.23
CA TYR A 500 5.96 17.16 13.95
C TYR A 500 5.78 17.54 12.49
N SER A 501 4.72 17.06 11.87
CA SER A 501 4.41 17.26 10.46
C SER A 501 2.92 17.43 10.26
N GLU A 502 2.53 18.04 9.14
CA GLU A 502 1.12 18.21 8.73
C GLU A 502 0.25 18.84 9.84
N PRO A 503 0.62 20.01 10.42
CA PRO A 503 -0.27 20.71 11.33
C PRO A 503 -1.52 21.15 10.57
N HIS A 504 -2.70 20.74 11.03
CA HIS A 504 -3.97 21.00 10.37
C HIS A 504 -5.10 21.19 11.38
N TRP A 505 -6.13 21.94 10.99
CA TRP A 505 -7.32 22.09 11.80
C TRP A 505 -8.17 20.82 11.81
N SER A 506 -8.60 20.38 13.00
CA SER A 506 -9.54 19.27 13.14
C SER A 506 -10.90 19.77 13.61
N LYS A 507 -11.87 19.87 12.69
CA LYS A 507 -13.26 20.25 12.96
C LYS A 507 -13.88 19.49 14.13
N LYS A 508 -13.70 18.16 14.15
CA LYS A 508 -14.22 17.26 15.21
C LYS A 508 -13.64 17.56 16.58
N ARG A 509 -12.35 17.92 16.68
CA ARG A 509 -11.67 18.18 17.96
C ARG A 509 -11.64 19.66 18.32
N ALA A 510 -12.05 20.54 17.39
CA ALA A 510 -11.93 21.98 17.46
C ALA A 510 -10.54 22.44 17.93
N ALA A 511 -9.48 21.82 17.37
CA ALA A 511 -8.10 22.11 17.71
C ALA A 511 -7.17 21.79 16.52
N VAL A 512 -6.00 22.43 16.48
CA VAL A 512 -4.95 22.09 15.54
C VAL A 512 -4.26 20.80 15.96
N MET A 513 -4.21 19.85 15.04
CA MET A 513 -3.63 18.53 15.23
C MET A 513 -2.42 18.39 14.32
N ALA A 514 -1.40 17.66 14.77
CA ALA A 514 -0.24 17.34 13.96
C ALA A 514 0.14 15.86 14.10
N HIS A 515 0.90 15.38 13.13
CA HIS A 515 1.46 14.05 13.16
C HIS A 515 2.86 14.08 13.76
N GLU A 516 2.99 13.49 14.95
CA GLU A 516 4.24 13.30 15.66
C GLU A 516 4.92 12.00 15.22
N LYS A 517 6.22 12.12 14.93
CA LYS A 517 7.14 11.01 14.71
C LYS A 517 8.21 11.06 15.80
N VAL A 518 8.41 9.94 16.50
CA VAL A 518 9.39 9.80 17.59
C VAL A 518 10.49 8.85 17.16
N MET A 519 11.72 9.33 17.24
CA MET A 519 12.93 8.63 16.83
C MET A 519 13.82 8.36 18.03
N LEU A 520 14.35 7.14 18.15
CA LEU A 520 15.42 6.80 19.09
C LEU A 520 16.64 6.37 18.30
N TYR A 521 17.73 7.13 18.38
CA TYR A 521 18.98 6.86 17.66
C TYR A 521 18.80 6.54 16.16
N GLY A 522 17.88 7.21 15.47
CA GLY A 522 17.60 6.97 14.05
C GLY A 522 16.60 5.85 13.75
N VAL A 523 16.11 5.13 14.76
CA VAL A 523 15.02 4.15 14.60
C VAL A 523 13.67 4.82 14.90
N PRO A 524 12.67 4.74 14.01
CA PRO A 524 11.32 5.24 14.27
C PRO A 524 10.58 4.33 15.24
N ILE A 525 10.51 4.72 16.51
CA ILE A 525 9.76 3.97 17.53
C ILE A 525 8.27 4.31 17.49
N VAL A 526 7.92 5.55 17.15
CA VAL A 526 6.55 5.96 16.85
C VAL A 526 6.56 6.57 15.45
N PRO A 527 6.06 5.87 14.42
CA PRO A 527 6.17 6.34 13.04
C PRO A 527 5.23 7.51 12.74
N LYS A 528 3.99 7.47 13.26
CA LYS A 528 2.96 8.50 13.05
C LYS A 528 1.93 8.43 14.19
N ARG A 529 1.91 9.42 15.09
CA ARG A 529 0.91 9.57 16.17
C ARG A 529 0.24 10.93 16.07
N LEU A 530 -1.09 10.97 16.12
CA LEU A 530 -1.84 12.22 16.09
C LEU A 530 -1.80 12.89 17.47
N VAL A 531 -1.29 14.12 17.55
CA VAL A 531 -1.14 14.89 18.79
C VAL A 531 -1.75 16.29 18.67
N ASN A 532 -2.12 16.88 19.81
CA ASN A 532 -2.58 18.27 19.86
C ASN A 532 -1.37 19.19 19.65
N TYR A 533 -1.42 20.00 18.59
CA TYR A 533 -0.32 20.86 18.19
C TYR A 533 -0.31 22.19 18.94
N GLY A 534 -1.45 22.60 19.53
CA GLY A 534 -1.55 23.86 20.27
C GLY A 534 -0.63 23.94 21.50
N SER A 535 -0.30 22.82 22.13
CA SER A 535 0.68 22.77 23.24
C SER A 535 2.14 22.68 22.78
N ILE A 536 2.37 22.52 21.47
CA ILE A 536 3.70 22.35 20.88
C ILE A 536 4.13 23.67 20.23
N ASP A 537 3.30 24.22 19.34
CA ASP A 537 3.51 25.52 18.71
C ASP A 537 2.19 26.30 18.71
N ALA A 538 2.08 27.23 19.65
CA ALA A 538 0.88 28.04 19.84
C ALA A 538 0.69 29.05 18.69
N ALA A 539 1.77 29.62 18.16
CA ALA A 539 1.70 30.67 17.15
C ALA A 539 1.14 30.11 15.83
N VAL A 540 1.74 29.01 15.34
CA VAL A 540 1.26 28.33 14.13
C VAL A 540 -0.15 27.80 14.33
N SER A 541 -0.47 27.29 15.53
CA SER A 541 -1.81 26.79 15.82
C SER A 541 -2.87 27.90 15.82
N ARG A 542 -2.52 29.12 16.24
CA ARG A 542 -3.41 30.27 16.16
C ARG A 542 -3.67 30.68 14.72
N GLU A 543 -2.62 30.76 13.91
CA GLU A 543 -2.76 31.09 12.48
C GLU A 543 -3.68 30.11 11.77
N ILE A 544 -3.42 28.79 11.93
CA ILE A 544 -4.27 27.73 11.35
C ILE A 544 -5.69 27.79 11.90
N PHE A 545 -5.87 28.12 13.19
CA PHE A 545 -7.20 28.31 13.75
C PHE A 545 -7.94 29.47 13.06
N ILE A 546 -7.30 30.63 12.87
CA ILE A 546 -7.97 31.77 12.22
C ILE A 546 -8.30 31.43 10.77
N ARG A 547 -7.32 30.96 9.98
CA ARG A 547 -7.51 30.63 8.57
C ARG A 547 -8.57 29.56 8.39
N SER A 548 -8.39 28.38 8.98
CA SER A 548 -9.30 27.27 8.71
C SER A 548 -10.60 27.34 9.51
N ALA A 549 -10.56 27.71 10.80
CA ALA A 549 -11.74 27.68 11.63
C ALA A 549 -12.65 28.91 11.41
N LEU A 550 -12.07 30.11 11.32
CA LEU A 550 -12.83 31.37 11.23
C LEU A 550 -13.06 31.84 9.78
N VAL A 551 -12.04 31.85 8.93
CA VAL A 551 -12.13 32.34 7.54
C VAL A 551 -12.80 31.28 6.64
N GLU A 552 -12.15 30.12 6.45
CA GLU A 552 -12.68 29.02 5.62
C GLU A 552 -14.00 28.45 6.18
N GLY A 553 -14.23 28.60 7.49
CA GLY A 553 -15.47 28.25 8.15
C GLY A 553 -15.54 26.79 8.60
N GLU A 554 -14.40 26.11 8.77
CA GLU A 554 -14.33 24.71 9.22
C GLU A 554 -14.55 24.55 10.74
N TRP A 555 -15.42 25.37 11.33
CA TRP A 555 -15.70 25.34 12.75
C TRP A 555 -17.20 25.21 13.06
N GLU A 556 -17.57 24.11 13.72
CA GLU A 556 -18.91 23.92 14.24
C GLU A 556 -19.07 24.61 15.60
N THR A 557 -19.61 25.84 15.56
CA THR A 557 -19.84 26.65 16.76
C THR A 557 -21.28 27.14 16.89
N LYS A 558 -21.67 27.51 18.11
CA LYS A 558 -22.97 28.10 18.44
C LYS A 558 -22.91 29.63 18.52
N HIS A 559 -21.76 30.25 18.29
CA HIS A 559 -21.59 31.71 18.35
C HIS A 559 -22.44 32.42 17.30
N ALA A 560 -23.11 33.51 17.71
CA ALA A 560 -24.03 34.25 16.86
C ALA A 560 -23.31 35.00 15.72
N PHE A 561 -22.20 35.69 16.03
CA PHE A 561 -21.39 36.42 15.04
C PHE A 561 -20.98 35.50 13.88
N PHE A 562 -20.53 34.28 14.19
CA PHE A 562 -20.03 33.36 13.18
C PHE A 562 -21.13 32.97 12.18
N LYS A 563 -22.36 32.72 12.65
CA LYS A 563 -23.50 32.44 11.78
C LYS A 563 -23.89 33.65 10.93
N GLN A 564 -23.84 34.85 11.50
CA GLN A 564 -24.14 36.09 10.79
C GLN A 564 -23.10 36.37 9.70
N ASN A 565 -21.82 36.28 10.04
CA ASN A 565 -20.71 36.44 9.11
C ASN A 565 -20.75 35.42 7.97
N ARG A 566 -20.98 34.14 8.27
CA ARG A 566 -21.11 33.09 7.23
C ARG A 566 -22.30 33.34 6.32
N LYS A 567 -23.42 33.83 6.86
CA LYS A 567 -24.58 34.22 6.04
C LYS A 567 -24.25 35.40 5.13
N LEU A 568 -23.55 36.41 5.66
CA LEU A 568 -23.18 37.60 4.89
C LEU A 568 -22.17 37.27 3.78
N LEU A 569 -21.16 36.44 4.07
CA LEU A 569 -20.22 35.93 3.06
C LEU A 569 -20.97 35.16 1.95
N GLN A 570 -21.90 34.27 2.32
CA GLN A 570 -22.73 33.56 1.34
C GLN A 570 -23.58 34.50 0.48
N GLU A 571 -24.19 35.53 1.08
CA GLU A 571 -24.96 36.54 0.35
C GLU A 571 -24.08 37.32 -0.66
N VAL A 572 -22.82 37.59 -0.32
CA VAL A 572 -21.86 38.28 -1.21
C VAL A 572 -21.29 37.34 -2.29
N GLU A 573 -20.92 36.10 -1.95
CA GLU A 573 -20.52 35.05 -2.91
C GLU A 573 -21.62 34.77 -3.94
N GLU A 574 -22.88 34.72 -3.51
CA GLU A 574 -24.03 34.57 -4.43
C GLU A 574 -24.14 35.75 -5.41
N LEU A 575 -23.83 36.98 -4.95
CA LEU A 575 -23.79 38.17 -5.80
C LEU A 575 -22.59 38.14 -6.77
N GLU A 576 -21.43 37.62 -6.36
CA GLU A 576 -20.28 37.40 -7.26
C GLU A 576 -20.59 36.43 -8.38
N HIS A 577 -21.17 35.27 -8.04
CA HIS A 577 -21.56 34.27 -9.03
C HIS A 577 -22.62 34.81 -10.00
N LYS A 578 -23.58 35.61 -9.52
CA LYS A 578 -24.61 36.23 -10.36
C LYS A 578 -24.04 37.34 -11.27
N SER A 579 -23.15 38.17 -10.75
CA SER A 579 -22.61 39.33 -11.47
C SER A 579 -21.39 39.00 -12.35
N ARG A 580 -20.83 37.79 -12.24
CA ARG A 580 -19.61 37.33 -12.93
C ARG A 580 -18.43 38.31 -12.78
N ARG A 581 -18.29 38.93 -11.61
CA ARG A 581 -17.14 39.78 -11.23
C ARG A 581 -16.51 39.22 -9.97
N ARG A 582 -15.22 38.85 -10.05
CA ARG A 582 -14.40 38.33 -8.92
C ARG A 582 -13.86 39.44 -8.02
N ASP A 583 -14.14 40.69 -8.36
CA ASP A 583 -13.58 41.87 -7.71
C ASP A 583 -14.57 42.43 -6.68
N ILE A 584 -15.51 41.61 -6.20
CA ILE A 584 -16.57 42.07 -5.31
C ILE A 584 -16.25 41.61 -3.88
N LEU A 585 -15.87 40.36 -3.64
CA LEU A 585 -15.53 39.84 -2.31
C LEU A 585 -14.07 40.18 -1.93
N VAL A 586 -13.86 40.58 -0.68
CA VAL A 586 -12.51 40.69 -0.08
C VAL A 586 -11.84 39.31 0.03
N ASP A 587 -10.52 39.26 -0.14
CA ASP A 587 -9.80 37.99 -0.15
C ASP A 587 -9.64 37.37 1.26
N ASP A 588 -9.27 36.09 1.30
CA ASP A 588 -9.09 35.35 2.56
C ASP A 588 -8.00 35.96 3.46
N ASP A 589 -7.05 36.69 2.90
CA ASP A 589 -5.99 37.37 3.67
C ASP A 589 -6.53 38.63 4.36
N GLU A 590 -7.40 39.42 3.72
CA GLU A 590 -8.11 40.53 4.35
C GLU A 590 -9.06 40.03 5.47
N LEU A 591 -9.75 38.91 5.26
CA LEU A 591 -10.57 38.26 6.30
C LEU A 591 -9.71 37.71 7.45
N PHE A 592 -8.53 37.15 7.13
CA PHE A 592 -7.57 36.71 8.13
C PHE A 592 -7.09 37.88 8.98
N ASP A 593 -6.65 38.98 8.36
CA ASP A 593 -6.17 40.17 9.06
C ASP A 593 -7.26 40.80 9.94
N PHE A 594 -8.52 40.79 9.49
CA PHE A 594 -9.65 41.24 10.29
C PHE A 594 -9.75 40.48 11.62
N TYR A 595 -9.68 39.15 11.57
CA TYR A 595 -9.73 38.30 12.76
C TYR A 595 -8.42 38.36 13.56
N ASP A 596 -7.26 38.41 12.90
CA ASP A 596 -5.94 38.41 13.54
C ASP A 596 -5.75 39.62 14.46
N GLN A 597 -6.17 40.79 14.01
CA GLN A 597 -6.08 42.04 14.78
C GLN A 597 -7.00 42.07 16.01
N ARG A 598 -8.04 41.21 16.05
CA ARG A 598 -9.11 41.28 17.06
C ARG A 598 -9.12 40.08 18.02
N VAL A 599 -8.76 38.90 17.55
CA VAL A 599 -8.76 37.66 18.34
C VAL A 599 -7.50 37.59 19.20
N GLY A 600 -7.67 37.31 20.50
CA GLY A 600 -6.56 37.23 21.46
C GLY A 600 -5.44 36.26 21.05
N THR A 601 -4.20 36.56 21.43
CA THR A 601 -3.00 35.76 21.09
C THR A 601 -3.00 34.35 21.70
N GLU A 602 -3.75 34.14 22.77
CA GLU A 602 -3.91 32.87 23.49
C GLU A 602 -4.85 31.88 22.77
N VAL A 603 -5.56 32.35 21.74
CA VAL A 603 -6.61 31.58 21.08
C VAL A 603 -6.03 30.63 20.03
N VAL A 604 -5.73 29.40 20.46
CA VAL A 604 -5.16 28.34 19.58
C VAL A 604 -6.11 27.16 19.33
N SER A 605 -7.33 27.23 19.86
CA SER A 605 -8.35 26.18 19.71
C SER A 605 -9.75 26.75 19.95
N GLY A 606 -10.80 26.01 19.59
CA GLY A 606 -12.18 26.41 19.86
C GLY A 606 -12.45 26.61 21.36
N LYS A 607 -11.86 25.79 22.24
CA LYS A 607 -11.99 25.95 23.70
C LYS A 607 -11.32 27.22 24.22
N HIS A 608 -10.16 27.57 23.66
CA HIS A 608 -9.48 28.81 24.01
C HIS A 608 -10.31 30.01 23.51
N PHE A 609 -10.86 29.92 22.29
CA PHE A 609 -11.74 30.95 21.76
C PHE A 609 -12.99 31.13 22.64
N ASP A 610 -13.66 30.06 23.04
CA ASP A 610 -14.87 30.13 23.88
C ASP A 610 -14.60 30.84 25.22
N THR A 611 -13.42 30.60 25.78
CA THR A 611 -12.99 31.22 27.05
C THR A 611 -12.70 32.70 26.86
N TRP A 612 -11.95 33.05 25.81
CA TRP A 612 -11.64 34.44 25.45
C TRP A 612 -12.89 35.24 25.08
N TRP A 613 -13.75 34.69 24.22
CA TRP A 613 -14.97 35.34 23.72
C TRP A 613 -15.97 35.63 24.84
N LYS A 614 -16.05 34.78 25.87
CA LYS A 614 -16.89 35.03 27.07
C LYS A 614 -16.52 36.31 27.82
N ILE A 615 -15.26 36.74 27.72
CA ILE A 615 -14.77 37.99 28.31
C ILE A 615 -14.94 39.11 27.29
N ALA A 616 -14.38 38.97 26.08
CA ALA A 616 -14.39 40.01 25.05
C ALA A 616 -15.80 40.45 24.63
N SER A 617 -16.75 39.52 24.52
CA SER A 617 -18.15 39.84 24.14
C SER A 617 -18.93 40.63 25.19
N LYS A 618 -18.43 40.74 26.43
CA LYS A 618 -19.05 41.64 27.43
C LYS A 618 -18.78 43.10 27.12
N ASP A 619 -17.61 43.38 26.56
CA ASP A 619 -17.18 44.74 26.22
C ASP A 619 -17.73 45.15 24.86
N ASN A 620 -17.62 44.28 23.85
CA ASN A 620 -18.20 44.50 22.52
C ASN A 620 -18.71 43.20 21.90
N LYS A 621 -20.04 43.05 21.79
CA LYS A 621 -20.70 41.88 21.20
C LYS A 621 -20.54 41.77 19.69
N GLU A 622 -20.33 42.90 19.03
CA GLU A 622 -20.20 43.03 17.57
C GLU A 622 -18.73 43.04 17.12
N LEU A 623 -17.77 42.80 18.04
CA LEU A 623 -16.33 42.90 17.79
C LEU A 623 -15.89 42.15 16.52
N LEU A 624 -16.49 41.00 16.25
CA LEU A 624 -16.14 40.12 15.14
C LEU A 624 -17.18 40.12 14.02
N ASN A 625 -18.19 40.98 14.05
CA ASN A 625 -19.22 41.02 13.01
C ASN A 625 -18.68 41.73 11.75
N PHE A 626 -18.96 41.17 10.58
CA PHE A 626 -18.69 41.84 9.30
C PHE A 626 -19.75 42.91 9.02
N GLU A 627 -19.31 44.06 8.52
CA GLU A 627 -20.20 45.02 7.87
C GLU A 627 -20.23 44.71 6.38
N LYS A 628 -21.41 44.83 5.74
CA LYS A 628 -21.59 44.47 4.33
C LYS A 628 -20.65 45.25 3.41
N GLU A 629 -20.37 46.50 3.74
CA GLU A 629 -19.44 47.38 3.02
C GLU A 629 -17.98 46.91 3.09
N MET A 630 -17.58 46.23 4.17
CA MET A 630 -16.23 45.68 4.33
C MET A 630 -15.96 44.46 3.45
N LEU A 631 -17.03 43.85 2.92
CA LEU A 631 -16.92 42.68 2.03
C LEU A 631 -16.92 43.07 0.55
N PHE A 632 -17.03 44.36 0.22
CA PHE A 632 -17.16 44.85 -1.16
C PHE A 632 -15.94 45.63 -1.65
N LYS A 633 -15.42 45.27 -2.83
CA LYS A 633 -14.45 46.06 -3.61
C LYS A 633 -15.13 46.82 -4.78
N GLY A 634 -16.14 47.65 -4.52
CA GLY A 634 -16.74 48.57 -5.52
C GLY A 634 -18.28 48.65 -5.57
N ASP A 635 -18.81 49.43 -6.52
CA ASP A 635 -20.25 49.75 -6.64
C ASP A 635 -21.00 48.70 -7.50
N ALA A 636 -21.90 47.93 -6.89
CA ALA A 636 -22.57 46.76 -7.49
C ALA A 636 -24.05 47.00 -7.87
N SER A 637 -24.46 48.23 -8.12
CA SER A 637 -25.87 48.65 -8.29
C SER A 637 -26.57 48.26 -9.61
N HIS A 638 -25.99 47.38 -10.44
CA HIS A 638 -26.47 47.13 -11.82
C HIS A 638 -27.05 45.72 -12.08
N VAL A 639 -27.19 44.84 -11.08
CA VAL A 639 -27.71 43.48 -11.26
C VAL A 639 -29.12 43.39 -10.66
N THR A 640 -30.14 43.14 -11.49
CA THR A 640 -31.53 42.95 -11.02
C THR A 640 -31.93 41.47 -10.98
N ASP A 641 -32.81 41.10 -10.04
CA ASP A 641 -33.35 39.72 -9.93
C ASP A 641 -34.11 39.25 -11.18
N LEU A 642 -34.53 40.18 -12.05
CA LEU A 642 -35.22 39.89 -13.31
C LEU A 642 -34.26 39.38 -14.39
N ASP A 643 -33.01 39.82 -14.37
CA ASP A 643 -32.00 39.41 -15.34
C ASP A 643 -31.45 38.00 -15.03
N TYR A 644 -31.46 37.62 -13.75
CA TYR A 644 -30.95 36.35 -13.22
C TYR A 644 -32.00 35.63 -12.35
N PRO A 645 -33.04 35.03 -12.98
CA PRO A 645 -34.16 34.43 -12.27
C PRO A 645 -33.76 33.21 -11.42
N ASN A 646 -34.43 32.96 -10.30
CA ASN A 646 -34.17 31.76 -9.49
C ASN A 646 -34.77 30.47 -10.08
N PHE A 647 -35.71 30.60 -11.04
CA PHE A 647 -36.44 29.48 -11.62
C PHE A 647 -36.62 29.65 -13.12
N TRP A 648 -36.54 28.53 -13.84
CA TRP A 648 -36.93 28.38 -15.24
C TRP A 648 -38.34 27.76 -15.30
N HIS A 649 -39.18 28.28 -16.19
CA HIS A 649 -40.55 27.83 -16.35
C HIS A 649 -40.75 27.23 -17.76
N GLN A 650 -41.26 26.00 -17.85
CA GLN A 650 -41.60 25.34 -19.11
C GLN A 650 -42.92 24.59 -18.93
N ASN A 651 -43.97 24.99 -19.65
CA ASN A 651 -45.33 24.48 -19.46
C ASN A 651 -45.75 24.57 -17.96
N ASN A 652 -46.09 23.44 -17.33
CA ASN A 652 -46.43 23.36 -15.91
C ASN A 652 -45.21 23.11 -14.99
N LEU A 653 -43.99 23.04 -15.55
CA LEU A 653 -42.77 22.75 -14.79
C LEU A 653 -42.11 24.04 -14.28
N LYS A 654 -41.69 24.01 -13.01
CA LYS A 654 -40.89 25.04 -12.35
C LYS A 654 -39.54 24.45 -11.93
N LEU A 655 -38.48 24.76 -12.67
CA LEU A 655 -37.15 24.18 -12.53
C LEU A 655 -36.21 25.18 -11.82
N LYS A 656 -35.41 24.73 -10.86
CA LYS A 656 -34.50 25.63 -10.11
C LYS A 656 -33.27 25.97 -10.94
N LEU A 657 -32.81 27.23 -10.89
CA LEU A 657 -31.56 27.69 -11.49
C LEU A 657 -30.47 27.90 -10.42
N SER A 658 -29.21 27.67 -10.81
CA SER A 658 -28.03 28.12 -10.07
C SER A 658 -26.99 28.70 -11.01
N TYR A 659 -26.20 29.64 -10.49
CA TYR A 659 -25.19 30.39 -11.24
C TYR A 659 -23.81 30.11 -10.65
N GLN A 660 -22.81 29.90 -11.51
CA GLN A 660 -21.42 29.69 -11.11
C GLN A 660 -20.52 30.54 -12.01
N PHE A 661 -19.48 31.14 -11.43
CA PHE A 661 -18.50 31.96 -12.16
C PHE A 661 -17.07 31.45 -11.89
N GLU A 662 -16.71 30.40 -12.61
CA GLU A 662 -15.38 29.78 -12.53
C GLU A 662 -14.83 29.56 -13.93
N PRO A 663 -14.20 30.59 -14.54
CA PRO A 663 -13.65 30.48 -15.89
C PRO A 663 -12.72 29.28 -16.01
N GLY A 664 -13.08 28.32 -16.88
CA GLY A 664 -12.33 27.09 -17.11
C GLY A 664 -12.89 25.83 -16.42
N ASP A 665 -13.89 25.93 -15.53
CA ASP A 665 -14.64 24.78 -15.02
C ASP A 665 -15.79 24.43 -15.98
N ASP A 666 -16.09 23.13 -16.13
CA ASP A 666 -17.19 22.64 -16.96
C ASP A 666 -18.57 23.12 -16.48
N ASN A 667 -18.68 23.49 -15.20
CA ASN A 667 -19.89 24.01 -14.55
C ASN A 667 -20.06 25.52 -14.61
N ASP A 668 -19.12 26.26 -15.20
CA ASP A 668 -19.25 27.71 -15.37
C ASP A 668 -20.54 28.05 -16.13
N GLY A 669 -21.25 29.08 -15.69
CA GLY A 669 -22.51 29.53 -16.30
C GLY A 669 -23.77 29.12 -15.54
N VAL A 670 -24.83 28.79 -16.29
CA VAL A 670 -26.18 28.57 -15.76
C VAL A 670 -26.48 27.08 -15.69
N THR A 671 -26.84 26.60 -14.49
CA THR A 671 -27.26 25.20 -14.28
C THR A 671 -28.75 25.11 -13.96
N VAL A 672 -29.47 24.27 -14.70
CA VAL A 672 -30.88 23.91 -14.46
C VAL A 672 -30.94 22.59 -13.70
N HIS A 673 -31.59 22.60 -12.53
CA HIS A 673 -31.76 21.40 -11.71
C HIS A 673 -33.04 20.66 -12.07
N LEU A 674 -32.90 19.42 -12.53
CA LEU A 674 -33.96 18.55 -13.03
C LEU A 674 -34.20 17.40 -12.04
N PRO A 675 -35.35 17.36 -11.35
CA PRO A 675 -35.71 16.20 -10.53
C PRO A 675 -35.81 14.94 -11.39
N LEU A 676 -35.18 13.85 -10.94
CA LEU A 676 -35.12 12.58 -11.67
C LEU A 676 -36.49 12.06 -12.19
N PRO A 677 -37.61 12.13 -11.42
CA PRO A 677 -38.90 11.58 -11.88
C PRO A 677 -39.54 12.31 -13.07
N ILE A 678 -39.15 13.57 -13.32
CA ILE A 678 -39.68 14.37 -14.42
C ILE A 678 -38.66 14.60 -15.52
N LEU A 679 -37.47 14.00 -15.41
CA LEU A 679 -36.37 14.22 -16.35
C LEU A 679 -36.81 14.03 -17.80
N ASN A 680 -37.61 13.00 -18.07
CA ASN A 680 -38.11 12.69 -19.41
C ASN A 680 -39.22 13.62 -19.91
N GLN A 681 -39.91 14.32 -19.01
CA GLN A 681 -40.97 15.29 -19.34
C GLN A 681 -40.42 16.67 -19.71
N VAL A 682 -39.14 16.93 -19.45
CA VAL A 682 -38.48 18.20 -19.80
C VAL A 682 -38.10 18.17 -21.28
N GLU A 683 -38.52 19.19 -22.02
CA GLU A 683 -38.19 19.34 -23.43
C GLU A 683 -36.98 20.25 -23.60
N GLN A 684 -36.17 20.04 -24.65
CA GLN A 684 -35.03 20.90 -24.92
C GLN A 684 -35.43 22.31 -25.39
N ALA A 685 -36.67 22.47 -25.85
CA ALA A 685 -37.19 23.71 -26.40
C ALA A 685 -37.10 24.89 -25.42
N GLY A 686 -36.53 26.01 -25.87
CA GLY A 686 -36.44 27.28 -25.14
C GLY A 686 -35.13 27.49 -24.36
N PHE A 687 -34.40 26.43 -23.98
CA PHE A 687 -33.12 26.57 -23.26
C PHE A 687 -32.01 27.19 -24.12
N ASP A 688 -32.14 27.09 -25.44
CA ASP A 688 -31.29 27.74 -26.43
C ASP A 688 -31.31 29.28 -26.33
N TRP A 689 -32.36 29.88 -25.78
CA TRP A 689 -32.44 31.32 -25.54
C TRP A 689 -31.69 31.80 -24.30
N GLN A 690 -31.27 30.91 -23.40
CA GLN A 690 -30.64 31.25 -22.13
C GLN A 690 -31.47 32.24 -21.25
N ILE A 691 -31.00 32.52 -20.04
CA ILE A 691 -31.58 33.54 -19.16
C ILE A 691 -31.39 34.97 -19.70
N PRO A 692 -32.26 35.94 -19.32
CA PRO A 692 -32.21 37.30 -19.83
C PRO A 692 -30.84 37.97 -19.71
N GLY A 693 -30.16 37.85 -18.57
CA GLY A 693 -28.87 38.48 -18.30
C GLY A 693 -27.71 38.02 -19.18
N LEU A 694 -27.82 36.87 -19.86
CA LEU A 694 -26.75 36.34 -20.75
C LEU A 694 -27.15 36.34 -22.23
N ARG A 695 -28.39 36.71 -22.58
CA ARG A 695 -28.90 36.68 -23.97
C ARG A 695 -28.11 37.54 -24.92
N HIS A 696 -27.79 38.76 -24.52
CA HIS A 696 -27.03 39.66 -25.37
C HIS A 696 -25.64 39.09 -25.68
N GLU A 697 -24.93 38.56 -24.68
CA GLU A 697 -23.62 37.93 -24.86
C GLU A 697 -23.70 36.67 -25.74
N LEU A 698 -24.73 35.85 -25.58
CA LEU A 698 -25.00 34.67 -26.40
C LEU A 698 -25.20 35.04 -27.88
N VAL A 699 -26.06 36.02 -28.17
CA VAL A 699 -26.34 36.46 -29.55
C VAL A 699 -25.09 37.07 -30.18
N VAL A 700 -24.33 37.89 -29.46
CA VAL A 700 -23.05 38.43 -29.95
C VAL A 700 -22.07 37.31 -30.27
N SER A 701 -21.97 36.29 -29.41
CA SER A 701 -21.08 35.14 -29.61
C SER A 701 -21.48 34.30 -30.82
N LEU A 702 -22.79 34.08 -31.02
CA LEU A 702 -23.34 33.44 -32.21
C LEU A 702 -23.00 34.21 -33.49
N ILE A 703 -23.24 35.52 -33.54
CA ILE A 703 -22.87 36.34 -34.72
C ILE A 703 -21.36 36.27 -34.98
N LYS A 704 -20.54 36.22 -33.92
CA LYS A 704 -19.09 36.10 -34.02
C LYS A 704 -18.64 34.72 -34.54
N SER A 705 -19.41 33.66 -34.32
CA SER A 705 -19.04 32.29 -34.75
C SER A 705 -19.28 32.05 -36.25
N LEU A 706 -20.02 32.95 -36.92
CA LEU A 706 -20.21 32.89 -38.37
C LEU A 706 -18.88 32.97 -39.15
N PRO A 707 -18.78 32.27 -40.31
CA PRO A 707 -17.64 32.38 -41.22
C PRO A 707 -17.33 33.83 -41.57
N LYS A 708 -16.05 34.16 -41.71
CA LYS A 708 -15.57 35.52 -41.97
C LYS A 708 -16.25 36.19 -43.19
N THR A 709 -16.58 35.39 -44.21
CA THR A 709 -17.27 35.83 -45.44
C THR A 709 -18.69 36.34 -45.19
N ILE A 710 -19.39 35.76 -44.21
CA ILE A 710 -20.78 36.09 -43.84
C ILE A 710 -20.80 37.13 -42.70
N ARG A 711 -19.97 36.91 -41.68
CA ARG A 711 -19.86 37.76 -40.48
C ARG A 711 -19.60 39.23 -40.77
N LYS A 712 -18.87 39.55 -41.85
CA LYS A 712 -18.56 40.93 -42.26
C LYS A 712 -19.82 41.80 -42.47
N ASN A 713 -20.97 41.18 -42.74
CA ASN A 713 -22.25 41.86 -42.96
C ASN A 713 -22.97 42.22 -41.64
N PHE A 714 -22.45 41.75 -40.49
CA PHE A 714 -23.04 41.90 -39.16
C PHE A 714 -22.07 42.55 -38.17
N VAL A 715 -21.21 43.46 -38.64
CA VAL A 715 -20.24 44.20 -37.82
C VAL A 715 -20.72 45.65 -37.65
N PRO A 716 -20.78 46.20 -36.42
CA PRO A 716 -20.39 45.59 -35.14
C PRO A 716 -21.44 44.60 -34.60
N ALA A 717 -21.00 43.39 -34.21
CA ALA A 717 -21.89 42.32 -33.72
C ALA A 717 -22.81 42.72 -32.55
N PRO A 718 -22.37 43.52 -31.54
CA PRO A 718 -23.25 44.02 -30.48
C PRO A 718 -24.46 44.79 -31.00
N ASN A 719 -24.28 45.69 -31.96
CA ASN A 719 -25.38 46.50 -32.50
C ASN A 719 -26.46 45.63 -33.17
N TYR A 720 -26.04 44.56 -33.86
CA TYR A 720 -26.97 43.61 -34.48
C TYR A 720 -27.65 42.71 -33.44
N ALA A 721 -26.96 42.35 -32.35
CA ALA A 721 -27.55 41.62 -31.24
C ALA A 721 -28.62 42.45 -30.52
N ASP A 722 -28.35 43.73 -30.24
CA ASP A 722 -29.31 44.67 -29.68
C ASP A 722 -30.53 44.83 -30.60
N ALA A 723 -30.30 45.04 -31.90
CA ALA A 723 -31.36 45.18 -32.89
C ALA A 723 -32.21 43.91 -33.04
N PHE A 724 -31.61 42.72 -32.88
CA PHE A 724 -32.32 41.44 -32.85
C PHE A 724 -33.20 41.32 -31.60
N LEU A 725 -32.61 41.50 -30.41
CA LEU A 725 -33.32 41.36 -29.14
C LEU A 725 -34.47 42.37 -28.99
N ALA A 726 -34.38 43.55 -29.60
CA ALA A 726 -35.45 44.54 -29.60
C ALA A 726 -36.63 44.19 -30.52
N ARG A 727 -36.48 43.24 -31.45
CA ARG A 727 -37.48 42.90 -32.49
C ARG A 727 -38.15 41.55 -32.32
N VAL A 728 -37.60 40.68 -31.48
CA VAL A 728 -38.10 39.32 -31.25
C VAL A 728 -38.70 39.19 -29.86
N THR A 729 -39.76 38.39 -29.75
CA THR A 729 -40.21 37.89 -28.47
C THR A 729 -39.42 36.61 -28.16
N PRO A 730 -38.67 36.52 -27.04
CA PRO A 730 -37.95 35.32 -26.69
C PRO A 730 -38.87 34.09 -26.57
N MET A 731 -38.37 32.92 -26.95
CA MET A 731 -39.05 31.61 -26.83
C MET A 731 -40.29 31.39 -27.73
N GLU A 732 -40.67 32.32 -28.62
CA GLU A 732 -41.72 32.09 -29.62
C GLU A 732 -41.31 31.08 -30.71
N ALA A 733 -40.01 31.04 -31.04
CA ALA A 733 -39.40 30.10 -31.98
C ALA A 733 -37.97 29.77 -31.51
N PRO A 734 -37.32 28.70 -32.03
CA PRO A 734 -35.91 28.44 -31.74
C PRO A 734 -35.02 29.66 -32.05
N LEU A 735 -33.96 29.86 -31.25
CA LEU A 735 -33.11 31.05 -31.30
C LEU A 735 -32.45 31.21 -32.67
N LEU A 736 -31.88 30.13 -33.23
CA LEU A 736 -31.22 30.18 -34.54
C LEU A 736 -32.21 30.46 -35.68
N ASP A 737 -33.42 29.88 -35.63
CA ASP A 737 -34.48 30.14 -36.61
C ASP A 737 -34.88 31.62 -36.59
N SER A 738 -34.99 32.18 -35.39
CA SER A 738 -35.31 33.60 -35.17
C SER A 738 -34.17 34.49 -35.69
N LEU A 739 -32.91 34.13 -35.42
CA LEU A 739 -31.73 34.84 -35.87
C LEU A 739 -31.60 34.81 -37.41
N GLU A 740 -31.72 33.65 -38.03
CA GLU A 740 -31.64 33.49 -39.50
C GLU A 740 -32.69 34.36 -40.20
N LYS A 741 -33.93 34.34 -39.69
CA LYS A 741 -35.03 35.15 -40.22
C LYS A 741 -34.79 36.65 -40.05
N GLU A 742 -34.40 37.10 -38.85
CA GLU A 742 -34.26 38.53 -38.57
C GLU A 742 -32.98 39.12 -39.15
N LEU A 743 -31.86 38.39 -39.14
CA LEU A 743 -30.61 38.84 -39.77
C LEU A 743 -30.78 38.99 -41.29
N ARG A 744 -31.52 38.08 -41.94
CA ARG A 744 -31.90 38.21 -43.35
C ARG A 744 -32.80 39.41 -43.60
N ARG A 745 -33.76 39.71 -42.71
CA ARG A 745 -34.60 40.91 -42.81
C ARG A 745 -33.81 42.21 -42.64
N MET A 746 -32.81 42.21 -41.76
CA MET A 746 -31.97 43.39 -41.51
C MET A 746 -30.99 43.69 -42.63
N THR A 747 -30.43 42.66 -43.29
CA THR A 747 -29.28 42.83 -44.19
C THR A 747 -29.49 42.28 -45.61
N GLY A 748 -30.54 41.49 -45.85
CA GLY A 748 -30.78 40.79 -47.10
C GLY A 748 -29.90 39.55 -47.32
N VAL A 749 -28.93 39.28 -46.44
CA VAL A 749 -28.01 38.14 -46.52
C VAL A 749 -28.65 36.90 -45.90
N GLU A 750 -28.64 35.80 -46.65
CA GLU A 750 -29.10 34.50 -46.15
C GLU A 750 -27.97 33.82 -45.36
N VAL A 751 -28.27 33.41 -44.13
CA VAL A 751 -27.40 32.61 -43.26
C VAL A 751 -28.00 31.21 -43.21
N LEU A 752 -27.24 30.20 -43.62
CA LEU A 752 -27.68 28.81 -43.60
C LEU A 752 -27.40 28.19 -42.23
N ARG A 753 -28.13 27.13 -41.88
CA ARG A 753 -27.97 26.43 -40.60
C ARG A 753 -26.53 25.94 -40.38
N GLU A 754 -25.88 25.51 -41.45
CA GLU A 754 -24.49 25.02 -41.46
C GLU A 754 -23.43 26.12 -41.24
N ASP A 755 -23.79 27.40 -41.41
CA ASP A 755 -22.88 28.52 -41.17
C ASP A 755 -22.68 28.79 -39.66
N TRP A 756 -23.57 28.32 -38.79
CA TRP A 756 -23.43 28.52 -37.35
C TRP A 756 -22.44 27.54 -36.75
N ASN A 757 -21.28 28.06 -36.30
CA ASN A 757 -20.33 27.26 -35.53
C ASN A 757 -20.67 27.31 -34.03
N VAL A 758 -21.60 26.46 -33.60
CA VAL A 758 -22.10 26.40 -32.22
C VAL A 758 -21.01 25.93 -31.23
N ASP A 759 -20.02 25.17 -31.70
CA ASP A 759 -18.90 24.70 -30.88
C ASP A 759 -17.95 25.83 -30.47
N GLN A 760 -17.92 26.94 -31.21
CA GLN A 760 -17.14 28.13 -30.85
C GLN A 760 -17.79 29.01 -29.78
N ILE A 761 -19.03 28.70 -29.37
CA ILE A 761 -19.69 29.46 -28.31
C ILE A 761 -18.99 29.12 -26.97
N PRO A 762 -18.61 30.14 -26.18
CA PRO A 762 -18.07 29.94 -24.85
C PRO A 762 -18.90 28.99 -24.00
N GLU A 763 -18.22 28.09 -23.29
CA GLU A 763 -18.84 27.02 -22.52
C GLU A 763 -19.85 27.52 -21.46
N HIS A 764 -19.65 28.72 -20.91
CA HIS A 764 -20.52 29.32 -19.89
C HIS A 764 -21.85 29.88 -20.43
N LEU A 765 -21.97 30.04 -21.75
CA LEU A 765 -23.20 30.48 -22.40
C LEU A 765 -24.14 29.32 -22.73
N LYS A 766 -23.64 28.07 -22.64
CA LYS A 766 -24.41 26.84 -22.78
C LYS A 766 -25.06 26.49 -21.45
N VAL A 767 -26.34 26.12 -21.46
CA VAL A 767 -27.05 25.68 -20.26
C VAL A 767 -26.54 24.30 -19.82
N THR A 768 -26.21 24.16 -18.54
CA THR A 768 -25.89 22.86 -17.94
C THR A 768 -27.14 22.25 -17.30
N PHE A 769 -27.47 21.00 -17.61
CA PHE A 769 -28.58 20.27 -17.00
C PHE A 769 -28.06 19.35 -15.91
N ARG A 770 -28.59 19.48 -14.68
CA ARG A 770 -28.21 18.66 -13.53
C ARG A 770 -29.38 17.83 -13.04
N ALA A 771 -29.28 16.51 -13.15
CA ALA A 771 -30.25 15.60 -12.58
C ALA A 771 -30.05 15.47 -11.07
N VAL A 772 -31.12 15.63 -10.29
CA VAL A 772 -31.10 15.57 -8.82
C VAL A 772 -32.06 14.53 -8.26
N ASP A 773 -31.71 13.98 -7.10
CA ASP A 773 -32.57 13.07 -6.34
C ASP A 773 -33.61 13.81 -5.48
N HIS A 774 -34.43 13.06 -4.72
CA HIS A 774 -35.45 13.61 -3.80
C HIS A 774 -34.88 14.45 -2.65
N ARG A 775 -33.57 14.45 -2.41
CA ARG A 775 -32.86 15.27 -1.40
C ARG A 775 -32.07 16.41 -2.05
N ASN A 776 -32.31 16.71 -3.33
CA ASN A 776 -31.54 17.66 -4.14
C ASN A 776 -30.05 17.31 -4.28
N ARG A 777 -29.67 16.03 -4.14
CA ARG A 777 -28.29 15.61 -4.39
C ARG A 777 -28.08 15.40 -5.88
N LYS A 778 -26.95 15.89 -6.39
CA LYS A 778 -26.50 15.71 -7.76
C LYS A 778 -26.31 14.23 -8.07
N LEU A 779 -26.98 13.74 -9.12
CA LEU A 779 -26.79 12.40 -9.67
C LEU A 779 -25.80 12.42 -10.83
N LYS A 780 -26.06 13.31 -11.80
CA LYS A 780 -25.22 13.55 -12.98
C LYS A 780 -25.56 14.92 -13.58
N GLU A 781 -24.64 15.48 -14.35
CA GLU A 781 -24.89 16.70 -15.11
C GLU A 781 -24.32 16.57 -16.52
N HIS A 782 -24.91 17.31 -17.46
CA HIS A 782 -24.50 17.33 -18.85
C HIS A 782 -25.02 18.60 -19.55
N LYS A 783 -24.33 19.10 -20.56
CA LYS A 783 -24.79 20.26 -21.37
C LYS A 783 -25.79 19.88 -22.47
N ASN A 784 -25.83 18.59 -22.81
CA ASN A 784 -26.84 17.99 -23.68
C ASN A 784 -27.88 17.22 -22.84
N LEU A 785 -29.12 17.69 -22.86
CA LEU A 785 -30.25 17.08 -22.14
C LEU A 785 -30.50 15.63 -22.58
N HIS A 786 -30.29 15.30 -23.86
CA HIS A 786 -30.50 13.95 -24.38
C HIS A 786 -29.52 12.95 -23.76
N GLU A 787 -28.23 13.29 -23.75
CA GLU A 787 -27.19 12.44 -23.16
C GLU A 787 -27.37 12.28 -21.65
N LEU A 788 -27.89 13.30 -20.97
CA LEU A 788 -28.28 13.21 -19.57
C LEU A 788 -29.42 12.20 -19.37
N LYS A 789 -30.49 12.27 -20.19
CA LYS A 789 -31.62 11.33 -20.16
C LYS A 789 -31.14 9.89 -20.40
N GLU A 790 -30.38 9.66 -21.46
CA GLU A 790 -29.89 8.33 -21.85
C GLU A 790 -29.06 7.70 -20.72
N SER A 791 -28.15 8.46 -20.13
CA SER A 791 -27.26 7.93 -19.10
C SER A 791 -27.92 7.70 -17.73
N LEU A 792 -29.17 8.13 -17.55
CA LEU A 792 -29.95 7.93 -16.33
C LEU A 792 -31.18 7.05 -16.56
N LYS A 793 -31.37 6.48 -17.75
CA LYS A 793 -32.54 5.68 -18.12
C LYS A 793 -32.87 4.58 -17.11
N GLU A 794 -31.89 3.75 -16.73
CA GLU A 794 -32.09 2.68 -15.73
C GLU A 794 -32.53 3.21 -14.36
N LYS A 795 -31.96 4.34 -13.93
CA LYS A 795 -32.28 4.96 -12.64
C LYS A 795 -33.66 5.62 -12.64
N VAL A 796 -34.11 6.17 -13.77
CA VAL A 796 -35.47 6.68 -13.93
C VAL A 796 -36.45 5.52 -13.85
N GLN A 797 -36.18 4.40 -14.53
CA GLN A 797 -37.01 3.19 -14.48
C GLN A 797 -37.13 2.62 -13.06
N GLU A 798 -36.02 2.46 -12.33
CA GLU A 798 -36.06 2.05 -10.91
C GLU A 798 -36.88 3.00 -10.04
N THR A 799 -36.82 4.31 -10.35
CA THR A 799 -37.56 5.32 -9.60
C THR A 799 -39.04 5.25 -9.90
N LEU A 800 -39.44 4.99 -11.14
CA LEU A 800 -40.84 4.79 -11.53
C LEU A 800 -41.44 3.58 -10.82
N SER A 801 -40.74 2.44 -10.76
CA SER A 801 -41.18 1.25 -10.02
C SER A 801 -41.30 1.49 -8.51
N LYS A 802 -40.40 2.29 -7.90
CA LYS A 802 -40.49 2.70 -6.47
C LYS A 802 -41.58 3.74 -6.21
N VAL A 803 -42.08 4.40 -7.26
CA VAL A 803 -43.06 5.49 -7.15
C VAL A 803 -44.49 4.98 -7.32
N ALA A 804 -44.69 3.88 -8.04
CA ALA A 804 -45.98 3.21 -8.21
C ALA A 804 -46.53 2.65 -6.90
N ASP A 805 -47.87 2.57 -6.79
CA ASP A 805 -48.52 1.78 -5.74
C ASP A 805 -48.22 0.28 -5.95
N ASP A 806 -48.00 -0.47 -4.86
CA ASP A 806 -47.62 -1.89 -4.87
C ASP A 806 -48.59 -2.80 -5.66
N ASP A 807 -49.80 -2.31 -6.00
CA ASP A 807 -50.86 -3.07 -6.66
C ASP A 807 -50.76 -3.14 -8.20
N ILE A 808 -50.01 -2.24 -8.86
CA ILE A 808 -49.92 -2.20 -10.34
C ILE A 808 -48.83 -3.14 -10.89
N GLU A 809 -47.63 -3.11 -10.32
CA GLU A 809 -46.55 -4.00 -10.75
C GLU A 809 -46.72 -5.39 -10.13
N GLN A 810 -47.06 -6.38 -10.95
CA GLN A 810 -47.30 -7.76 -10.50
C GLN A 810 -46.38 -8.72 -11.23
N GLN A 811 -45.83 -9.72 -10.52
CA GLN A 811 -44.87 -10.68 -11.07
C GLN A 811 -45.41 -12.12 -11.03
N GLY A 812 -44.84 -13.00 -11.86
CA GLY A 812 -45.15 -14.43 -11.83
C GLY A 812 -46.56 -14.79 -12.33
N LEU A 813 -47.20 -13.88 -13.08
CA LEU A 813 -48.55 -14.07 -13.59
C LEU A 813 -48.56 -15.14 -14.68
N ARG A 814 -49.47 -16.10 -14.58
CA ARG A 814 -49.66 -17.16 -15.60
C ARG A 814 -51.05 -17.11 -16.24
N THR A 815 -51.98 -16.41 -15.64
CA THR A 815 -53.35 -16.17 -16.12
C THR A 815 -53.64 -14.67 -16.01
N TRP A 816 -54.67 -14.18 -16.70
CA TRP A 816 -55.13 -12.80 -16.56
C TRP A 816 -55.87 -12.63 -15.22
N SER A 817 -55.17 -12.29 -14.15
CA SER A 817 -55.71 -12.22 -12.77
C SER A 817 -55.65 -10.83 -12.13
N PHE A 818 -55.37 -9.78 -12.92
CA PHE A 818 -55.03 -8.43 -12.43
C PHE A 818 -56.05 -7.35 -12.81
N GLY A 819 -57.23 -7.73 -13.33
CA GLY A 819 -58.27 -6.79 -13.72
C GLY A 819 -57.97 -6.05 -15.03
N GLU A 820 -58.53 -4.84 -15.19
CA GLU A 820 -58.27 -3.97 -16.35
C GLU A 820 -56.89 -3.30 -16.21
N LEU A 821 -56.07 -3.37 -17.26
CA LEU A 821 -54.78 -2.68 -17.29
C LEU A 821 -54.96 -1.27 -17.87
N PRO A 822 -54.69 -0.19 -17.12
CA PRO A 822 -54.84 1.17 -17.64
C PRO A 822 -53.76 1.47 -18.70
N LYS A 823 -54.14 2.19 -19.75
CA LYS A 823 -53.21 2.61 -20.83
C LYS A 823 -52.20 3.67 -20.37
N VAL A 824 -52.57 4.53 -19.43
CA VAL A 824 -51.69 5.56 -18.86
C VAL A 824 -51.92 5.63 -17.35
N TYR A 825 -50.84 5.63 -16.58
CA TYR A 825 -50.83 5.84 -15.13
C TYR A 825 -50.32 7.26 -14.84
N GLN A 826 -51.03 8.03 -14.01
CA GLN A 826 -50.65 9.40 -13.62
C GLN A 826 -50.75 9.58 -12.11
N GLN A 827 -49.72 10.14 -11.48
CA GLN A 827 -49.70 10.41 -10.03
C GLN A 827 -49.00 11.73 -9.68
N LYS A 828 -49.54 12.47 -8.70
CA LYS A 828 -48.91 13.69 -8.15
C LYS A 828 -47.95 13.34 -7.02
N ARG A 829 -46.65 13.62 -7.19
CA ARG A 829 -45.65 13.40 -6.13
C ARG A 829 -44.56 14.48 -6.16
N GLY A 830 -44.25 15.07 -5.00
CA GLY A 830 -43.21 16.09 -4.87
C GLY A 830 -43.48 17.40 -5.61
N GLY A 831 -44.76 17.73 -5.88
CA GLY A 831 -45.16 18.93 -6.60
C GLY A 831 -45.17 18.80 -8.14
N TYR A 832 -44.93 17.59 -8.67
CA TYR A 832 -44.95 17.30 -10.10
C TYR A 832 -45.97 16.20 -10.46
N ASP A 833 -46.52 16.26 -11.67
CA ASP A 833 -47.35 15.21 -12.27
C ASP A 833 -46.44 14.17 -12.95
N VAL A 834 -46.36 12.95 -12.43
CA VAL A 834 -45.59 11.84 -13.03
C VAL A 834 -46.50 11.01 -13.93
N LYS A 835 -46.12 10.82 -15.21
CA LYS A 835 -46.83 9.97 -16.19
C LYS A 835 -46.02 8.69 -16.48
N ALA A 836 -46.68 7.53 -16.51
CA ALA A 836 -46.09 6.23 -16.84
C ALA A 836 -47.07 5.35 -17.64
N TYR A 837 -46.56 4.31 -18.30
CA TYR A 837 -47.30 3.47 -19.25
C TYR A 837 -47.18 1.97 -18.89
N PRO A 838 -48.20 1.35 -18.27
CA PRO A 838 -48.17 -0.05 -17.85
C PRO A 838 -48.23 -1.05 -19.03
N ALA A 839 -47.40 -2.10 -19.01
CA ALA A 839 -47.44 -3.18 -20.00
C ALA A 839 -47.20 -4.55 -19.37
N ILE A 840 -47.78 -5.59 -19.98
CA ILE A 840 -47.48 -7.00 -19.71
C ILE A 840 -46.14 -7.34 -20.38
N VAL A 841 -45.22 -7.94 -19.65
CA VAL A 841 -43.86 -8.25 -20.10
C VAL A 841 -43.60 -9.76 -20.03
N ASP A 842 -43.00 -10.31 -21.08
CA ASP A 842 -42.62 -11.73 -21.16
C ASP A 842 -41.43 -12.04 -20.22
N THR A 843 -41.63 -12.95 -19.25
CA THR A 843 -40.57 -13.47 -18.36
C THR A 843 -40.28 -14.96 -18.61
N LYS A 844 -40.61 -15.46 -19.80
CA LYS A 844 -40.48 -16.84 -20.31
C LYS A 844 -41.46 -17.84 -19.68
N ASP A 845 -41.39 -18.04 -18.37
CA ASP A 845 -42.21 -19.04 -17.64
C ASP A 845 -43.47 -18.43 -16.97
N SER A 846 -43.62 -17.11 -17.12
CA SER A 846 -44.70 -16.27 -16.63
C SER A 846 -44.71 -14.93 -17.41
N VAL A 847 -45.61 -14.04 -17.04
CA VAL A 847 -45.57 -12.63 -17.39
C VAL A 847 -45.54 -11.76 -16.13
N GLU A 848 -45.16 -10.51 -16.29
CA GLU A 848 -45.21 -9.49 -15.22
C GLU A 848 -45.78 -8.18 -15.76
N ILE A 849 -46.28 -7.29 -14.90
CA ILE A 849 -46.70 -5.94 -15.27
C ILE A 849 -45.61 -4.97 -14.85
N LYS A 850 -45.14 -4.15 -15.80
CA LYS A 850 -44.12 -3.11 -15.57
C LYS A 850 -44.56 -1.76 -16.13
N LEU A 851 -44.06 -0.70 -15.51
CA LEU A 851 -44.26 0.67 -15.98
C LEU A 851 -43.14 1.10 -16.94
N TYR A 852 -43.52 1.67 -18.07
CA TYR A 852 -42.62 2.25 -19.07
C TYR A 852 -42.78 3.78 -19.15
N GLU A 853 -41.77 4.42 -19.73
CA GLU A 853 -41.66 5.87 -19.84
C GLU A 853 -42.42 6.41 -21.06
N THR A 854 -42.63 5.57 -22.07
CA THR A 854 -43.24 5.93 -23.34
C THR A 854 -44.31 4.92 -23.77
N GLU A 855 -45.31 5.40 -24.51
CA GLU A 855 -46.37 4.56 -25.10
C GLU A 855 -45.79 3.54 -26.09
N PHE A 856 -44.69 3.85 -26.77
CA PHE A 856 -44.07 2.91 -27.70
C PHE A 856 -43.46 1.69 -26.99
N GLU A 857 -42.67 1.92 -25.93
CA GLU A 857 -42.07 0.85 -25.14
C GLU A 857 -43.16 -0.04 -24.52
N GLN A 858 -44.25 0.60 -24.08
CA GLN A 858 -45.45 -0.09 -23.60
C GLN A 858 -46.04 -1.01 -24.67
N VAL A 859 -46.34 -0.51 -25.86
CA VAL A 859 -46.94 -1.30 -26.96
C VAL A 859 -46.05 -2.48 -27.35
N THR A 860 -44.75 -2.26 -27.47
CA THR A 860 -43.77 -3.30 -27.85
C THR A 860 -43.69 -4.40 -26.80
N ALA A 861 -43.58 -4.03 -25.51
CA ALA A 861 -43.54 -4.99 -24.42
C ALA A 861 -44.88 -5.75 -24.30
N MET A 862 -46.00 -5.02 -24.40
CA MET A 862 -47.36 -5.55 -24.30
C MET A 862 -47.65 -6.62 -25.35
N GLN A 863 -47.16 -6.44 -26.59
CA GLN A 863 -47.31 -7.44 -27.65
C GLN A 863 -46.63 -8.77 -27.30
N ALA A 864 -45.36 -8.72 -26.90
CA ALA A 864 -44.63 -9.92 -26.48
C ALA A 864 -45.23 -10.57 -25.22
N GLY A 865 -45.65 -9.75 -24.25
CA GLY A 865 -46.27 -10.20 -23.01
C GLY A 865 -47.62 -10.88 -23.22
N GLN A 866 -48.50 -10.31 -24.04
CA GLN A 866 -49.80 -10.93 -24.36
C GLN A 866 -49.62 -12.25 -25.12
N ARG A 867 -48.69 -12.31 -26.09
CA ARG A 867 -48.34 -13.55 -26.77
C ARG A 867 -47.91 -14.63 -25.77
N ARG A 868 -47.03 -14.30 -24.82
CA ARG A 868 -46.61 -15.23 -23.76
C ARG A 868 -47.81 -15.69 -22.92
N LEU A 869 -48.64 -14.76 -22.48
CA LEU A 869 -49.78 -15.06 -21.63
C LEU A 869 -50.78 -15.99 -22.34
N ILE A 870 -51.01 -15.79 -23.64
CA ILE A 870 -51.82 -16.70 -24.46
C ILE A 870 -51.18 -18.09 -24.54
N LEU A 871 -49.88 -18.18 -24.82
CA LEU A 871 -49.15 -19.45 -24.92
C LEU A 871 -49.12 -20.24 -23.60
N LEU A 872 -49.18 -19.55 -22.45
CA LEU A 872 -49.28 -20.21 -21.14
C LEU A 872 -50.68 -20.82 -20.89
N ASN A 873 -51.71 -20.35 -21.59
CA ASN A 873 -53.11 -20.73 -21.36
C ASN A 873 -53.75 -21.50 -22.52
N VAL A 874 -53.02 -21.73 -23.61
CA VAL A 874 -53.47 -22.49 -24.78
C VAL A 874 -52.61 -23.76 -24.93
N PRO A 875 -53.21 -24.94 -25.21
CA PRO A 875 -52.44 -26.16 -25.45
C PRO A 875 -51.44 -25.99 -26.61
N SER A 876 -50.22 -26.50 -26.43
CA SER A 876 -49.18 -26.41 -27.45
C SER A 876 -49.60 -27.10 -28.76
N PRO A 877 -49.49 -26.44 -29.92
CA PRO A 877 -49.86 -27.02 -31.21
C PRO A 877 -48.82 -28.02 -31.74
N ILE A 878 -47.71 -28.28 -31.02
CA ILE A 878 -46.60 -29.14 -31.50
C ILE A 878 -47.08 -30.53 -31.94
N LYS A 879 -47.96 -31.17 -31.18
CA LYS A 879 -48.49 -32.50 -31.53
C LYS A 879 -49.36 -32.45 -32.80
N TYR A 880 -50.16 -31.39 -32.94
CA TYR A 880 -51.00 -31.15 -34.12
C TYR A 880 -50.13 -30.88 -35.36
N LEU A 881 -49.15 -30.00 -35.24
CA LEU A 881 -48.14 -29.73 -36.26
C LEU A 881 -47.39 -31.00 -36.68
N HIS A 882 -46.95 -31.83 -35.73
CA HIS A 882 -46.27 -33.08 -36.05
C HIS A 882 -47.19 -34.10 -36.76
N THR A 883 -48.50 -34.04 -36.58
CA THR A 883 -49.44 -34.95 -37.25
C THR A 883 -49.78 -34.46 -38.66
N ASN A 884 -50.02 -33.15 -38.82
CA ASN A 884 -50.56 -32.57 -40.05
C ASN A 884 -49.51 -31.97 -41.00
N LEU A 885 -48.26 -31.79 -40.55
CA LEU A 885 -47.19 -31.33 -41.44
C LEU A 885 -46.67 -32.48 -42.32
N PRO A 886 -46.59 -32.31 -43.65
CA PRO A 886 -46.07 -33.34 -44.56
C PRO A 886 -44.65 -33.78 -44.18
N ASN A 887 -44.32 -35.08 -44.34
CA ASN A 887 -42.99 -35.61 -43.99
C ASN A 887 -41.84 -34.92 -44.75
N LYS A 888 -42.09 -34.48 -45.99
CA LYS A 888 -41.13 -33.68 -46.76
C LYS A 888 -40.83 -32.34 -46.07
N SER A 889 -41.87 -31.65 -45.59
CA SER A 889 -41.71 -30.37 -44.90
C SER A 889 -41.08 -30.55 -43.51
N LYS A 890 -41.37 -31.64 -42.80
CA LYS A 890 -40.65 -31.96 -41.54
C LYS A 890 -39.14 -32.08 -41.74
N LEU A 891 -38.70 -32.69 -42.86
CA LEU A 891 -37.28 -32.77 -43.21
C LEU A 891 -36.70 -31.41 -43.62
N GLY A 892 -37.46 -30.58 -44.34
CA GLY A 892 -37.01 -29.25 -44.76
C GLY A 892 -36.73 -28.29 -43.58
N LEU A 893 -37.43 -28.44 -42.46
CA LEU A 893 -37.15 -27.66 -41.24
C LEU A 893 -35.76 -27.93 -40.62
N TYR A 894 -35.13 -29.08 -40.92
CA TYR A 894 -33.75 -29.36 -40.50
C TYR A 894 -32.69 -28.52 -41.23
N PHE A 895 -33.07 -27.77 -42.27
CA PHE A 895 -32.19 -26.81 -42.92
C PHE A 895 -32.03 -25.49 -42.15
N ASN A 896 -32.61 -25.38 -40.95
CA ASN A 896 -32.40 -24.26 -40.03
C ASN A 896 -30.90 -24.04 -39.73
N PRO A 897 -30.33 -22.85 -40.02
CA PRO A 897 -28.91 -22.59 -39.78
C PRO A 897 -28.55 -22.33 -38.30
N TYR A 898 -29.52 -22.03 -37.41
CA TYR A 898 -29.24 -21.31 -36.16
C TYR A 898 -29.74 -21.96 -34.86
N GLY A 899 -30.03 -23.26 -34.84
CA GLY A 899 -30.34 -23.92 -33.57
C GLY A 899 -31.14 -25.21 -33.71
N LYS A 900 -31.91 -25.52 -32.67
CA LYS A 900 -32.75 -26.71 -32.65
C LYS A 900 -34.01 -26.45 -33.48
N VAL A 901 -34.51 -27.48 -34.16
CA VAL A 901 -35.77 -27.41 -34.91
C VAL A 901 -36.93 -26.96 -34.01
N LEU A 902 -36.90 -27.33 -32.72
CA LEU A 902 -37.88 -26.87 -31.73
C LEU A 902 -37.89 -25.34 -31.56
N ASP A 903 -36.74 -24.67 -31.58
CA ASP A 903 -36.68 -23.20 -31.45
C ASP A 903 -37.34 -22.51 -32.65
N LEU A 904 -37.22 -23.11 -33.84
CA LEU A 904 -37.88 -22.62 -35.07
C LEU A 904 -39.39 -22.90 -35.04
N ILE A 905 -39.80 -24.05 -34.49
CA ILE A 905 -41.21 -24.36 -34.29
C ILE A 905 -41.82 -23.34 -33.30
N ASP A 906 -41.13 -23.03 -32.21
CA ASP A 906 -41.56 -22.02 -31.25
C ASP A 906 -41.67 -20.62 -31.90
N ASP A 907 -40.75 -20.27 -32.81
CA ASP A 907 -40.83 -19.04 -33.62
C ASP A 907 -42.05 -19.03 -34.57
N CYS A 908 -42.35 -20.16 -35.23
CA CYS A 908 -43.56 -20.29 -36.06
C CYS A 908 -44.83 -20.19 -35.21
N ILE A 909 -44.83 -20.75 -34.00
CA ILE A 909 -45.92 -20.65 -33.04
C ILE A 909 -46.11 -19.19 -32.61
N ALA A 910 -45.03 -18.50 -32.25
CA ALA A 910 -45.07 -17.11 -31.84
C ALA A 910 -45.61 -16.19 -32.96
N CYS A 911 -45.12 -16.37 -34.19
CA CYS A 911 -45.61 -15.70 -35.39
C CYS A 911 -47.10 -15.97 -35.64
N GLY A 912 -47.54 -17.22 -35.45
CA GLY A 912 -48.95 -17.61 -35.58
C GLY A 912 -49.86 -16.97 -34.54
N VAL A 913 -49.40 -16.87 -33.29
CA VAL A 913 -50.13 -16.14 -32.25
C VAL A 913 -50.22 -14.66 -32.60
N ASP A 914 -49.14 -14.02 -33.03
CA ASP A 914 -49.16 -12.61 -33.43
C ASP A 914 -50.13 -12.34 -34.59
N LYS A 915 -50.18 -13.23 -35.59
CA LYS A 915 -51.16 -13.17 -36.69
C LYS A 915 -52.60 -13.16 -36.15
N LEU A 916 -52.92 -14.09 -35.25
CA LEU A 916 -54.27 -14.24 -34.70
C LEU A 916 -54.65 -13.08 -33.75
N ILE A 917 -53.68 -12.51 -33.03
CA ILE A 917 -53.88 -11.28 -32.24
C ILE A 917 -54.21 -10.11 -33.17
N GLU A 918 -53.45 -9.94 -34.25
CA GLU A 918 -53.66 -8.85 -35.21
C GLU A 918 -55.01 -8.95 -35.92
N GLU A 919 -55.41 -10.16 -36.34
CA GLU A 919 -56.70 -10.43 -37.01
C GLU A 919 -57.93 -10.14 -36.12
N GLN A 920 -57.79 -10.26 -34.79
CA GLN A 920 -58.84 -9.97 -33.80
C GLN A 920 -58.82 -8.52 -33.27
N GLY A 921 -58.08 -7.61 -33.90
CA GLY A 921 -58.08 -6.19 -33.56
C GLY A 921 -56.95 -5.72 -32.65
N GLY A 922 -55.93 -6.56 -32.41
CA GLY A 922 -54.67 -6.17 -31.76
C GLY A 922 -54.66 -6.32 -30.24
N LEU A 923 -53.88 -5.47 -29.56
CA LEU A 923 -53.62 -5.57 -28.12
C LEU A 923 -54.88 -5.34 -27.28
N VAL A 924 -55.13 -6.26 -26.35
CA VAL A 924 -56.25 -6.16 -25.40
C VAL A 924 -55.81 -5.57 -24.05
N TRP A 925 -56.71 -4.87 -23.38
CA TRP A 925 -56.45 -4.20 -22.09
C TRP A 925 -57.43 -4.64 -20.98
N GLU A 926 -58.46 -5.40 -21.36
CA GLU A 926 -59.58 -5.82 -20.51
C GLU A 926 -59.64 -7.36 -20.45
N PRO A 927 -59.99 -7.96 -19.29
CA PRO A 927 -60.01 -9.41 -19.10
C PRO A 927 -60.97 -10.14 -20.05
N GLU A 928 -62.16 -9.58 -20.33
CA GLU A 928 -63.17 -10.22 -21.18
C GLU A 928 -62.69 -10.32 -22.63
N LYS A 929 -62.01 -9.28 -23.12
CA LYS A 929 -61.42 -9.25 -24.46
C LYS A 929 -60.24 -10.22 -24.57
N PHE A 930 -59.46 -10.37 -23.51
CA PHE A 930 -58.39 -11.37 -23.46
C PHE A 930 -58.93 -12.79 -23.51
N GLU A 931 -60.01 -13.09 -22.78
CA GLU A 931 -60.61 -14.42 -22.79
C GLU A 931 -61.13 -14.78 -24.19
N ALA A 932 -61.82 -13.85 -24.87
CA ALA A 932 -62.28 -14.03 -26.25
C ALA A 932 -61.11 -14.25 -27.22
N LEU A 933 -60.05 -13.45 -27.10
CA LEU A 933 -58.84 -13.59 -27.91
C LEU A 933 -58.15 -14.94 -27.67
N LYS A 934 -58.02 -15.38 -26.41
CA LYS A 934 -57.43 -16.67 -26.05
C LYS A 934 -58.22 -17.84 -26.64
N GLU A 935 -59.54 -17.79 -26.58
CA GLU A 935 -60.41 -18.84 -27.13
C GLU A 935 -60.32 -18.91 -28.66
N HIS A 936 -60.24 -17.76 -29.34
CA HIS A 936 -59.99 -17.71 -30.79
C HIS A 936 -58.62 -18.31 -31.14
N VAL A 937 -57.57 -17.91 -30.43
CA VAL A 937 -56.22 -18.48 -30.64
C VAL A 937 -56.23 -19.99 -30.38
N ARG A 938 -56.90 -20.47 -29.32
CA ARG A 938 -57.01 -21.90 -29.03
C ARG A 938 -57.63 -22.70 -30.19
N ALA A 939 -58.62 -22.13 -30.88
CA ALA A 939 -59.30 -22.79 -31.99
C ALA A 939 -58.44 -22.83 -33.26
N GLU A 940 -57.80 -21.70 -33.62
CA GLU A 940 -57.18 -21.52 -34.95
C GLU A 940 -55.65 -21.74 -34.98
N LEU A 941 -54.98 -21.80 -33.82
CA LEU A 941 -53.52 -21.84 -33.74
C LEU A 941 -52.92 -23.08 -34.43
N GLY A 942 -53.58 -24.23 -34.35
CA GLY A 942 -53.08 -25.47 -34.95
C GLY A 942 -52.87 -25.35 -36.47
N ASP A 943 -53.90 -24.93 -37.19
CA ASP A 943 -53.86 -24.80 -38.66
C ASP A 943 -53.00 -23.61 -39.09
N THR A 944 -53.07 -22.50 -38.36
CA THR A 944 -52.25 -21.30 -38.62
C THR A 944 -50.75 -21.61 -38.54
N VAL A 945 -50.32 -22.39 -37.54
CA VAL A 945 -48.90 -22.77 -37.39
C VAL A 945 -48.47 -23.75 -38.47
N VAL A 946 -49.36 -24.65 -38.92
CA VAL A 946 -49.06 -25.54 -40.06
C VAL A 946 -48.82 -24.72 -41.33
N GLU A 947 -49.66 -23.73 -41.61
CA GLU A 947 -49.49 -22.82 -42.76
C GLU A 947 -48.16 -22.08 -42.71
N ILE A 948 -47.85 -21.45 -41.57
CA ILE A 948 -46.60 -20.70 -41.37
C ILE A 948 -45.38 -21.63 -41.49
N ALA A 949 -45.43 -22.81 -40.87
CA ALA A 949 -44.33 -23.78 -40.93
C ALA A 949 -44.06 -24.27 -42.36
N GLN A 950 -45.09 -24.42 -43.21
CA GLN A 950 -44.90 -24.77 -44.63
C GLN A 950 -44.23 -23.63 -45.42
N GLN A 951 -44.61 -22.38 -45.15
CA GLN A 951 -43.97 -21.22 -45.78
C GLN A 951 -42.50 -21.10 -45.35
N VAL A 952 -42.24 -21.20 -44.04
CA VAL A 952 -40.89 -21.19 -43.46
C VAL A 952 -40.04 -22.34 -44.01
N GLU A 953 -40.60 -23.55 -44.12
CA GLU A 953 -39.89 -24.67 -44.73
C GLU A 953 -39.50 -24.38 -46.18
N THR A 954 -40.43 -23.81 -46.97
CA THR A 954 -40.14 -23.47 -48.37
C THR A 954 -39.02 -22.43 -48.47
N ILE A 955 -38.99 -21.44 -47.58
CA ILE A 955 -37.91 -20.45 -47.46
C ILE A 955 -36.58 -21.14 -47.13
N LEU A 956 -36.56 -22.00 -46.11
CA LEU A 956 -35.34 -22.70 -45.66
C LEU A 956 -34.81 -23.68 -46.71
N THR A 957 -35.68 -24.43 -47.38
CA THR A 957 -35.29 -25.31 -48.49
C THR A 957 -34.67 -24.51 -49.64
N THR A 958 -35.23 -23.35 -49.97
CA THR A 958 -34.66 -22.45 -51.00
C THR A 958 -33.30 -21.91 -50.56
N ALA A 959 -33.18 -21.46 -49.30
CA ALA A 959 -31.92 -20.99 -48.72
C ALA A 959 -30.84 -22.07 -48.68
N PHE A 960 -31.19 -23.30 -48.34
CA PHE A 960 -30.28 -24.44 -48.34
C PHE A 960 -29.74 -24.73 -49.74
N ASN A 961 -30.61 -24.70 -50.76
CA ASN A 961 -30.20 -24.91 -52.14
C ASN A 961 -29.24 -23.82 -52.63
N ILE A 962 -29.50 -22.56 -52.28
CA ILE A 962 -28.59 -21.43 -52.53
C ILE A 962 -27.25 -21.65 -51.84
N ASN A 963 -27.26 -21.93 -50.53
CA ASN A 963 -26.05 -22.15 -49.74
C ASN A 963 -25.23 -23.36 -50.21
N LYS A 964 -25.88 -24.39 -50.74
CA LYS A 964 -25.21 -25.54 -51.37
C LYS A 964 -24.47 -25.11 -52.65
N LYS A 965 -25.07 -24.27 -53.48
CA LYS A 965 -24.43 -23.71 -54.69
C LYS A 965 -23.24 -22.79 -54.33
N LEU A 966 -23.29 -22.09 -53.20
CA LEU A 966 -22.20 -21.23 -52.71
C LEU A 966 -20.92 -22.00 -52.27
N LYS A 967 -20.99 -23.31 -52.00
CA LYS A 967 -19.85 -24.13 -51.53
C LYS A 967 -18.96 -24.73 -52.64
N GLY A 968 -19.24 -24.45 -53.92
CA GLY A 968 -18.47 -24.98 -55.07
C GLY A 968 -17.09 -24.31 -55.26
N ARG A 969 -16.37 -24.64 -56.35
CA ARG A 969 -15.14 -23.90 -56.74
C ARG A 969 -15.50 -22.45 -57.08
N ILE A 970 -15.02 -21.51 -56.29
CA ILE A 970 -15.29 -20.08 -56.43
C ILE A 970 -14.26 -19.46 -57.38
N ASP A 971 -14.72 -18.80 -58.44
CA ASP A 971 -13.90 -17.90 -59.26
C ASP A 971 -13.68 -16.58 -58.49
N PHE A 972 -12.42 -16.16 -58.35
CA PHE A 972 -12.04 -14.92 -57.64
C PHE A 972 -12.75 -13.68 -58.18
N THR A 973 -13.15 -13.67 -59.45
CA THR A 973 -13.86 -12.54 -60.07
C THR A 973 -15.27 -12.32 -59.51
N MET A 974 -15.87 -13.36 -58.90
CA MET A 974 -17.24 -13.35 -58.36
C MET A 974 -17.29 -13.29 -56.83
N ALA A 975 -16.13 -13.25 -56.16
CA ALA A 975 -16.03 -13.35 -54.70
C ALA A 975 -16.87 -12.30 -53.95
N PHE A 976 -16.86 -11.04 -54.40
CA PHE A 976 -17.64 -9.96 -53.79
C PHE A 976 -19.16 -10.19 -53.90
N ALA A 977 -19.65 -10.61 -55.07
CA ALA A 977 -21.07 -10.89 -55.28
C ALA A 977 -21.54 -12.08 -54.44
N LEU A 978 -20.73 -13.14 -54.31
CA LEU A 978 -21.04 -14.29 -53.45
C LEU A 978 -21.02 -13.93 -51.97
N SER A 979 -20.13 -13.02 -51.55
CA SER A 979 -20.08 -12.50 -50.19
C SER A 979 -21.32 -11.66 -49.86
N ASP A 980 -21.75 -10.77 -50.76
CA ASP A 980 -22.99 -9.99 -50.60
C ASP A 980 -24.23 -10.89 -50.57
N ILE A 981 -24.32 -11.90 -51.45
CA ILE A 981 -25.41 -12.87 -51.43
C ILE A 981 -25.49 -13.58 -50.08
N LYS A 982 -24.34 -14.01 -49.54
CA LYS A 982 -24.28 -14.63 -48.22
C LYS A 982 -24.78 -13.68 -47.13
N ALA A 983 -24.32 -12.42 -47.13
CA ALA A 983 -24.77 -11.40 -46.17
C ALA A 983 -26.27 -11.10 -46.29
N GLN A 984 -26.81 -11.05 -47.51
CA GLN A 984 -28.23 -10.84 -47.76
C GLN A 984 -29.06 -11.99 -47.17
N ILE A 985 -28.64 -13.26 -47.37
CA ILE A 985 -29.32 -14.43 -46.79
C ILE A 985 -29.31 -14.38 -45.26
N GLU A 986 -28.17 -14.06 -44.65
CA GLU A 986 -28.03 -13.93 -43.19
C GLU A 986 -28.91 -12.80 -42.62
N SER A 987 -29.19 -11.74 -43.40
CA SER A 987 -30.09 -10.65 -43.02
C SER A 987 -31.59 -10.96 -43.17
N LEU A 988 -31.94 -11.93 -44.03
CA LEU A 988 -33.32 -12.36 -44.28
C LEU A 988 -33.72 -13.55 -43.42
N ILE A 989 -32.75 -14.42 -43.10
CA ILE A 989 -32.93 -15.61 -42.29
C ILE A 989 -31.95 -15.53 -41.13
N PHE A 990 -32.48 -15.22 -39.96
CA PHE A 990 -31.79 -15.15 -38.68
C PHE A 990 -32.65 -15.85 -37.60
N LYS A 991 -32.12 -16.01 -36.39
CA LYS A 991 -32.88 -16.65 -35.30
C LYS A 991 -34.08 -15.78 -34.92
N GLY A 992 -35.31 -16.28 -35.07
CA GLY A 992 -36.54 -15.55 -34.75
C GLY A 992 -37.17 -14.78 -35.93
N PHE A 993 -36.66 -14.98 -37.16
CA PHE A 993 -37.06 -14.17 -38.31
C PHE A 993 -38.54 -14.28 -38.66
N ALA A 994 -39.23 -15.39 -38.33
CA ALA A 994 -40.64 -15.55 -38.69
C ALA A 994 -41.51 -14.60 -37.88
N THR A 995 -41.25 -14.49 -36.57
CA THR A 995 -41.95 -13.55 -35.69
C THR A 995 -41.50 -12.11 -35.96
N GLU A 996 -40.19 -11.85 -36.06
CA GLU A 996 -39.67 -10.49 -36.16
C GLU A 996 -39.99 -9.80 -37.50
N CYS A 997 -39.97 -10.53 -38.62
CA CYS A 997 -40.38 -9.97 -39.92
C CYS A 997 -41.91 -9.88 -40.07
N GLY A 998 -42.65 -10.64 -39.26
CA GLY A 998 -44.10 -10.76 -39.32
C GLY A 998 -44.61 -11.67 -40.44
N TRP A 999 -45.76 -12.29 -40.20
CA TRP A 999 -46.37 -13.28 -41.09
C TRP A 999 -46.66 -12.74 -42.51
N LYS A 1000 -47.01 -11.46 -42.64
CA LYS A 1000 -47.29 -10.79 -43.93
C LYS A 1000 -46.07 -10.76 -44.86
N ARG A 1001 -44.85 -10.79 -44.31
CA ARG A 1001 -43.59 -10.69 -45.07
C ARG A 1001 -42.98 -12.04 -45.42
N LEU A 1002 -43.47 -13.17 -44.89
CA LEU A 1002 -42.95 -14.50 -45.25
C LEU A 1002 -43.02 -14.78 -46.76
N PRO A 1003 -44.11 -14.45 -47.49
CA PRO A 1003 -44.14 -14.60 -48.95
C PRO A 1003 -43.10 -13.71 -49.67
N ASP A 1004 -42.85 -12.51 -49.16
CA ASP A 1004 -41.82 -11.59 -49.70
C ASP A 1004 -40.42 -12.16 -49.49
N ILE A 1005 -40.13 -12.71 -48.31
CA ILE A 1005 -38.84 -13.36 -48.03
C ILE A 1005 -38.59 -14.50 -49.01
N LEU A 1006 -39.59 -15.35 -49.27
CA LEU A 1006 -39.47 -16.41 -50.28
C LEU A 1006 -39.20 -15.84 -51.68
N ARG A 1007 -39.86 -14.73 -52.05
CA ARG A 1007 -39.63 -14.04 -53.33
C ARG A 1007 -38.20 -13.48 -53.40
N TYR A 1008 -37.67 -12.90 -52.33
CA TYR A 1008 -36.29 -12.42 -52.25
C TYR A 1008 -35.29 -13.57 -52.38
N MET A 1009 -35.53 -14.72 -51.73
CA MET A 1009 -34.68 -15.90 -51.88
C MET A 1009 -34.67 -16.41 -53.34
N ARG A 1010 -35.83 -16.45 -54.01
CA ARG A 1010 -35.90 -16.79 -55.44
C ARG A 1010 -35.19 -15.76 -56.33
N ALA A 1011 -35.21 -14.48 -55.95
CA ALA A 1011 -34.46 -13.43 -56.64
C ALA A 1011 -32.95 -13.67 -56.55
N ILE A 1012 -32.47 -14.11 -55.38
CA ILE A 1012 -31.07 -14.51 -55.16
C ILE A 1012 -30.71 -15.72 -56.04
N GLU A 1013 -31.55 -16.75 -56.14
CA GLU A 1013 -31.31 -17.88 -57.05
C GLU A 1013 -31.13 -17.42 -58.50
N ARG A 1014 -32.03 -16.55 -58.98
CA ARG A 1014 -31.96 -15.99 -60.34
C ARG A 1014 -30.72 -15.12 -60.55
N ARG A 1015 -30.29 -14.38 -59.52
CA ARG A 1015 -29.04 -13.62 -59.54
C ARG A 1015 -27.85 -14.54 -59.72
N MET A 1016 -27.78 -15.64 -58.96
CA MET A 1016 -26.69 -16.61 -59.05
C MET A 1016 -26.63 -17.31 -60.41
N GLU A 1017 -27.75 -17.53 -61.09
CA GLU A 1017 -27.79 -18.10 -62.44
C GLU A 1017 -27.24 -17.12 -63.50
N LYS A 1018 -27.49 -15.82 -63.33
CA LYS A 1018 -27.03 -14.78 -64.26
C LYS A 1018 -25.62 -14.28 -63.98
N LEU A 1019 -25.14 -14.42 -62.74
CA LEU A 1019 -23.86 -13.89 -62.28
C LEU A 1019 -22.67 -14.39 -63.13
N PRO A 1020 -22.57 -15.67 -63.54
CA PRO A 1020 -21.50 -16.12 -64.43
C PRO A 1020 -21.58 -15.56 -65.86
N ILE A 1021 -22.76 -15.10 -66.28
CA ILE A 1021 -23.01 -14.63 -67.66
C ILE A 1021 -22.55 -13.17 -67.82
N ASP A 1022 -22.83 -12.32 -66.83
CA ASP A 1022 -22.44 -10.89 -66.86
C ASP A 1022 -22.07 -10.36 -65.45
N PRO A 1023 -20.86 -10.67 -64.96
CA PRO A 1023 -20.38 -10.21 -63.65
C PRO A 1023 -20.27 -8.68 -63.53
N ASN A 1024 -20.03 -7.98 -64.65
CA ASN A 1024 -19.85 -6.52 -64.64
C ASN A 1024 -21.17 -5.80 -64.43
N LYS A 1025 -22.26 -6.28 -65.04
CA LYS A 1025 -23.60 -5.74 -64.80
C LYS A 1025 -24.08 -5.96 -63.36
N ASP A 1026 -23.78 -7.13 -62.78
CA ASP A 1026 -24.03 -7.39 -61.36
C ASP A 1026 -23.30 -6.36 -60.47
N ARG A 1027 -22.02 -6.13 -60.73
CA ARG A 1027 -21.19 -5.15 -60.02
C ARG A 1027 -21.75 -3.73 -60.12
N LEU A 1028 -22.21 -3.30 -61.29
CA LEU A 1028 -22.82 -1.97 -61.47
C LEU A 1028 -24.11 -1.79 -60.67
N HIS A 1029 -24.97 -2.82 -60.63
CA HIS A 1029 -26.18 -2.79 -59.81
C HIS A 1029 -25.83 -2.81 -58.31
N MET A 1030 -24.82 -3.58 -57.92
CA MET A 1030 -24.37 -3.63 -56.53
C MET A 1030 -23.84 -2.30 -56.01
N LEU A 1031 -23.10 -1.53 -56.81
CA LEU A 1031 -22.67 -0.18 -56.40
C LEU A 1031 -23.84 0.74 -56.04
N LYS A 1032 -24.98 0.61 -56.75
CA LYS A 1032 -26.19 1.39 -56.44
C LYS A 1032 -26.85 0.91 -55.16
N VAL A 1033 -26.92 -0.40 -54.96
CA VAL A 1033 -27.48 -1.00 -53.74
C VAL A 1033 -26.63 -0.64 -52.52
N GLU A 1034 -25.30 -0.70 -52.65
CA GLU A 1034 -24.36 -0.31 -51.59
C GLU A 1034 -24.50 1.16 -51.24
N SER A 1035 -24.64 2.06 -52.23
CA SER A 1035 -24.85 3.49 -51.98
C SER A 1035 -26.10 3.73 -51.12
N VAL A 1036 -27.27 3.22 -51.52
CA VAL A 1036 -28.50 3.44 -50.73
C VAL A 1036 -28.46 2.72 -49.38
N THR A 1037 -27.73 1.60 -49.27
CA THR A 1037 -27.52 0.90 -48.00
C THR A 1037 -26.62 1.71 -47.06
N SER A 1038 -25.62 2.41 -47.58
CA SER A 1038 -24.76 3.32 -46.79
C SER A 1038 -25.56 4.53 -46.30
N ASP A 1039 -26.33 5.16 -47.19
CA ASP A 1039 -27.18 6.30 -46.84
C ASP A 1039 -28.20 5.91 -45.76
N TYR A 1040 -28.79 4.72 -45.86
CA TYR A 1040 -29.70 4.19 -44.84
C TYR A 1040 -28.99 3.96 -43.50
N LYS A 1041 -27.75 3.45 -43.50
CA LYS A 1041 -26.96 3.32 -42.27
C LYS A 1041 -26.62 4.67 -41.64
N GLU A 1042 -26.33 5.69 -42.44
CA GLU A 1042 -26.11 7.05 -41.95
C GLU A 1042 -27.38 7.63 -41.32
N LEU A 1043 -28.55 7.42 -41.95
CA LEU A 1043 -29.84 7.80 -41.38
C LEU A 1043 -30.07 7.11 -40.02
N LEU A 1044 -29.80 5.80 -39.92
CA LEU A 1044 -29.88 5.07 -38.65
C LEU A 1044 -28.91 5.63 -37.59
N ASN A 1045 -27.71 6.06 -37.98
CA ASN A 1045 -26.75 6.66 -37.05
C ASN A 1045 -27.14 8.07 -36.57
N LYS A 1046 -27.97 8.79 -37.34
CA LYS A 1046 -28.54 10.09 -36.95
C LYS A 1046 -29.67 9.94 -35.93
N ILE A 1047 -30.30 8.76 -35.85
CA ILE A 1047 -31.28 8.47 -34.82
C ILE A 1047 -30.52 8.21 -33.51
N PRO A 1048 -30.76 9.00 -32.45
CA PRO A 1048 -30.06 8.82 -31.19
C PRO A 1048 -30.21 7.40 -30.65
N LYS A 1049 -29.15 6.87 -30.02
CA LYS A 1049 -29.19 5.54 -29.41
C LYS A 1049 -30.28 5.49 -28.35
N GLY A 1050 -31.15 4.48 -28.45
CA GLY A 1050 -32.30 4.31 -27.56
C GLY A 1050 -33.58 5.01 -28.01
N MET A 1051 -33.56 5.78 -29.10
CA MET A 1051 -34.79 6.21 -29.77
C MET A 1051 -35.34 5.11 -30.69
N VAL A 1052 -36.65 5.11 -30.83
CA VAL A 1052 -37.41 4.21 -31.69
C VAL A 1052 -37.11 4.53 -33.14
N ILE A 1053 -36.76 3.52 -33.95
CA ILE A 1053 -36.64 3.69 -35.39
C ILE A 1053 -38.05 3.93 -35.96
N PRO A 1054 -38.31 5.09 -36.58
CA PRO A 1054 -39.62 5.39 -37.15
C PRO A 1054 -40.02 4.36 -38.22
N GLU A 1055 -41.33 4.10 -38.36
CA GLU A 1055 -41.82 3.04 -39.26
C GLU A 1055 -41.49 3.32 -40.74
N ASN A 1056 -41.54 4.58 -41.16
CA ASN A 1056 -41.07 5.03 -42.47
C ASN A 1056 -39.58 4.72 -42.70
N VAL A 1057 -38.75 4.77 -41.65
CA VAL A 1057 -37.33 4.40 -41.72
C VAL A 1057 -37.18 2.87 -41.82
N LYS A 1058 -37.95 2.09 -41.04
CA LYS A 1058 -37.91 0.61 -41.16
C LYS A 1058 -38.32 0.11 -42.55
N GLU A 1059 -39.30 0.76 -43.18
CA GLU A 1059 -39.75 0.40 -44.53
C GLU A 1059 -38.66 0.60 -45.59
N ILE A 1060 -37.70 1.52 -45.40
CA ILE A 1060 -36.57 1.73 -46.32
C ILE A 1060 -35.73 0.46 -46.45
N ARG A 1061 -35.53 -0.30 -45.36
CA ARG A 1061 -34.85 -1.60 -45.43
C ARG A 1061 -35.51 -2.53 -46.43
N TRP A 1062 -36.84 -2.56 -46.47
CA TRP A 1062 -37.58 -3.42 -47.39
C TRP A 1062 -37.55 -2.87 -48.82
N MET A 1063 -37.57 -1.54 -48.99
CA MET A 1063 -37.37 -0.93 -50.31
C MET A 1063 -36.03 -1.33 -50.94
N ILE A 1064 -34.96 -1.51 -50.13
CA ILE A 1064 -33.66 -2.00 -50.61
C ILE A 1064 -33.76 -3.43 -51.14
N GLU A 1065 -34.51 -4.31 -50.46
CA GLU A 1065 -34.77 -5.67 -50.96
C GLU A 1065 -35.58 -5.66 -52.27
N GLU A 1066 -36.56 -4.76 -52.39
CA GLU A 1066 -37.30 -4.56 -53.63
C GLU A 1066 -36.41 -4.04 -54.76
N LEU A 1067 -35.46 -3.15 -54.46
CA LEU A 1067 -34.47 -2.69 -55.44
C LEU A 1067 -33.60 -3.86 -55.94
N ARG A 1068 -33.20 -4.77 -55.04
CA ARG A 1068 -32.45 -5.98 -55.40
C ARG A 1068 -33.27 -6.88 -56.33
N VAL A 1069 -34.57 -7.07 -56.08
CA VAL A 1069 -35.46 -7.79 -57.01
C VAL A 1069 -35.52 -7.10 -58.38
N SER A 1070 -35.69 -5.77 -58.40
CA SER A 1070 -35.74 -4.96 -59.63
C SER A 1070 -34.45 -5.02 -60.45
N PHE A 1071 -33.29 -5.20 -59.81
CA PHE A 1071 -32.01 -5.31 -60.52
C PHE A 1071 -31.67 -6.72 -60.98
N PHE A 1072 -31.89 -7.72 -60.13
CA PHE A 1072 -31.36 -9.06 -60.38
C PHE A 1072 -32.42 -10.03 -60.93
N ALA A 1073 -33.70 -9.78 -60.63
CA ALA A 1073 -34.79 -10.70 -60.93
C ALA A 1073 -36.11 -10.00 -61.33
N GLN A 1074 -36.04 -9.01 -62.24
CA GLN A 1074 -37.17 -8.21 -62.74
C GLN A 1074 -38.46 -8.99 -63.03
N GLN A 1075 -38.32 -10.20 -63.57
CA GLN A 1075 -39.41 -11.13 -63.89
C GLN A 1075 -40.23 -11.59 -62.67
N LEU A 1076 -39.76 -11.41 -61.43
CA LEU A 1076 -40.50 -11.73 -60.20
C LEU A 1076 -41.46 -10.60 -59.77
N GLY A 1077 -41.30 -9.39 -60.32
CA GLY A 1077 -42.09 -8.21 -59.97
C GLY A 1077 -41.78 -7.63 -58.59
N THR A 1078 -42.08 -6.35 -58.42
CA THR A 1078 -42.06 -5.63 -57.13
C THR A 1078 -43.46 -5.09 -56.84
N PRO A 1079 -43.90 -5.01 -55.57
CA PRO A 1079 -45.26 -4.58 -55.20
C PRO A 1079 -45.54 -3.11 -55.51
N TYR A 1080 -44.49 -2.29 -55.64
CA TYR A 1080 -44.54 -0.90 -56.07
C TYR A 1080 -43.30 -0.57 -56.91
N PRO A 1081 -43.32 0.52 -57.72
CA PRO A 1081 -42.16 0.87 -58.51
C PRO A 1081 -41.03 1.42 -57.62
N VAL A 1082 -39.86 0.81 -57.72
CA VAL A 1082 -38.68 1.09 -56.88
C VAL A 1082 -37.46 1.46 -57.73
N SER A 1083 -36.65 2.40 -57.23
CA SER A 1083 -35.37 2.80 -57.82
C SER A 1083 -34.46 3.38 -56.74
N ASP A 1084 -33.16 3.43 -57.00
CA ASP A 1084 -32.16 4.07 -56.12
C ASP A 1084 -32.54 5.51 -55.78
N LYS A 1085 -32.99 6.30 -56.76
CA LYS A 1085 -33.48 7.68 -56.53
C LYS A 1085 -34.69 7.75 -55.59
N ARG A 1086 -35.63 6.81 -55.70
CA ARG A 1086 -36.81 6.79 -54.82
C ARG A 1086 -36.47 6.42 -53.39
N ILE A 1087 -35.48 5.54 -53.19
CA ILE A 1087 -34.99 5.20 -51.86
C ILE A 1087 -34.26 6.39 -51.23
N LYS A 1088 -33.39 7.09 -51.99
CA LYS A 1088 -32.74 8.32 -51.50
C LYS A 1088 -33.75 9.40 -51.13
N ASN A 1089 -34.77 9.62 -51.96
CA ASN A 1089 -35.85 10.56 -51.62
C ASN A 1089 -36.62 10.15 -50.36
N ALA A 1090 -36.81 8.85 -50.12
CA ALA A 1090 -37.45 8.37 -48.90
C ALA A 1090 -36.55 8.57 -47.68
N ILE A 1091 -35.23 8.39 -47.83
CA ILE A 1091 -34.21 8.71 -46.81
C ILE A 1091 -34.21 10.21 -46.50
N ASP A 1092 -34.21 11.08 -47.52
CA ASP A 1092 -34.20 12.54 -47.36
C ASP A 1092 -35.50 13.07 -46.73
N ALA A 1093 -36.61 12.33 -46.84
CA ALA A 1093 -37.90 12.68 -46.25
C ALA A 1093 -38.05 12.24 -44.78
N CYS A 1094 -37.14 11.39 -44.29
CA CYS A 1094 -37.07 10.95 -42.90
C CYS A 1094 -36.11 11.86 -42.12
#